data_AF-A0A537IWP9-F1
#
_entry.id   AF-A0A537IWP9-F1
#
_cell.length_a   1.000
_cell.length_b   1.000
_cell.length_c   1.000
_cell.angle_alpha   90.00
_cell.angle_beta   90.00
_cell.angle_gamma   90.00
#
_symmetry.space_group_name_H-M   'P 1'
#
loop_
_entity.id
_entity.type
_entity.pdbx_description
1 polymer ?
#
loop_
_entity_poly.entity_id
_entity_poly.type
_entity_poly.pdbx_seq_one_letter_code
_entity_poly.pdbx_strand_id
1 'polypeptide(L)'
;MEPGTDYKIPLSELLAILKKNGYEVSIERILEIQSVLLSTDLSSLHLSGLKFIITPILAKNAEDQQNIYRIIDAYVSEKIKPRKEPSFFIRWMSHKHLVFGLKIAGFLLVITTAILLFFFQKNRDGKITADNPQQFVPRDTLVFPATPANTVQQGPQQRPIPPSISTRLEYNGQPIVPVKQNIILQIAGAFGLGLGAILYYIIFYERKKIMEAKKQAKEKEDNDGVLNKPGNTEAPEQLLSAFLQFPDNNFLIQKTKEFSTIRTNLKRPALIENIKLNVKESVLSTTKNAGFPSLVFDGQWKERRYLFLIDHTAPDAHINQLWNFFIHFLESTNIHIRKYFYEEDARIVKDAAGHVNSLGDLSYEYADHHLIIMGDCRSFLDSGRLLQNDLSTCFQKWDSRFVITPLPLSDWSYSEQKLQESSFQLIPAEIAGIELLSKAISEDANVKPGILASRIKDKYAVLNHEFRTLAQIKEYLDDEILFQVICSLAVYPRLNWNITLALFAAIVKTYPEGSGKPSLDYDTLLKISRIPWLHTSQWTQSTRLQLLNSLEPATEIIARETILNLLNEIDPLVARDSPASQELKIQARINSFFLYAHDPQRYKQYADVKNDFLHYWKDLDEWSLKERTKNGLMPLNGKGQTTTVEEFVLQEEQFEKRNVTFLRIVLLTLPAATLYILLTLFKPTMVYPGTYEPVSFTAFIKKDPGCNKEISRVIVSRLDRFDTINVKKGNDLNYLPIEKVEYNRPVGLTFEFTDNTSVDVPVEAKDSAVVVNINCR
;
A
#
# COMPACT_ATOMS: atom_id res chain seq x y z
N MET A 1 -36.25 -5.36 5.71
CA MET A 1 -35.00 -4.72 5.25
C MET A 1 -34.46 -3.83 6.34
N GLU A 2 -33.44 -4.29 7.07
CA GLU A 2 -32.53 -3.36 7.75
C GLU A 2 -31.56 -2.79 6.71
N PRO A 3 -31.28 -1.48 6.71
CA PRO A 3 -30.38 -0.87 5.76
C PRO A 3 -28.94 -1.01 6.28
N GLY A 4 -28.10 -1.81 5.61
CA GLY A 4 -26.65 -1.70 5.80
C GLY A 4 -25.80 -2.97 5.82
N THR A 5 -26.29 -4.13 5.41
CA THR A 5 -25.43 -5.32 5.31
C THR A 5 -25.57 -6.04 3.97
N ASP A 6 -24.66 -5.75 3.04
CA ASP A 6 -24.49 -6.52 1.80
C ASP A 6 -23.67 -7.78 2.10
N TYR A 7 -24.34 -8.83 2.60
CA TYR A 7 -23.72 -10.15 2.76
C TYR A 7 -24.05 -11.01 1.54
N LYS A 8 -23.16 -11.02 0.54
CA LYS A 8 -23.23 -11.99 -0.55
C LYS A 8 -22.66 -13.32 -0.09
N ILE A 9 -23.52 -14.28 0.29
CA ILE A 9 -23.08 -15.66 0.51
C ILE A 9 -22.85 -16.33 -0.85
N PRO A 10 -21.64 -16.84 -1.14
CA PRO A 10 -21.42 -17.61 -2.35
C PRO A 10 -22.13 -18.97 -2.26
N LEU A 11 -23.15 -19.17 -3.10
CA LEU A 11 -23.91 -20.43 -3.19
C LEU A 11 -23.00 -21.60 -3.64
N SER A 12 -21.99 -21.33 -4.47
CA SER A 12 -21.02 -22.31 -4.95
C SER A 12 -20.21 -22.96 -3.82
N GLU A 13 -19.81 -22.17 -2.81
CA GLU A 13 -19.04 -22.66 -1.66
C GLU A 13 -19.90 -23.58 -0.77
N LEU A 14 -21.17 -23.21 -0.53
CA LEU A 14 -22.11 -24.05 0.21
C LEU A 14 -22.38 -25.39 -0.50
N LEU A 15 -22.56 -25.36 -1.82
CA LEU A 15 -22.77 -26.56 -2.63
C LEU A 15 -21.53 -27.48 -2.62
N ALA A 16 -20.32 -26.92 -2.60
CA ALA A 16 -19.09 -27.68 -2.47
C ALA A 16 -18.97 -28.36 -1.09
N ILE A 17 -19.38 -27.69 -0.02
CA ILE A 17 -19.42 -28.27 1.34
C ILE A 17 -20.42 -29.41 1.42
N LEU A 18 -21.61 -29.26 0.83
CA LEU A 18 -22.61 -30.34 0.78
C LEU A 18 -22.11 -31.54 -0.01
N LYS A 19 -21.43 -31.32 -1.14
CA LYS A 19 -20.78 -32.39 -1.93
C LYS A 19 -19.70 -33.12 -1.13
N LYS A 20 -18.87 -32.39 -0.37
CA LYS A 20 -17.83 -32.95 0.50
C LYS A 20 -18.40 -33.80 1.64
N ASN A 21 -19.60 -33.48 2.11
CA ASN A 21 -20.31 -34.24 3.14
C ASN A 21 -21.15 -35.42 2.57
N GLY A 22 -20.92 -35.79 1.30
CA GLY A 22 -21.53 -36.99 0.69
C GLY A 22 -22.90 -36.77 0.05
N TYR A 23 -23.38 -35.53 -0.06
CA TYR A 23 -24.64 -35.23 -0.74
C TYR A 23 -24.46 -35.10 -2.25
N GLU A 24 -25.38 -35.68 -3.01
CA GLU A 24 -25.35 -35.72 -4.47
C GLU A 24 -25.78 -34.37 -5.06
N VAL A 25 -24.80 -33.52 -5.37
CA VAL A 25 -25.01 -32.20 -6.00
C VAL A 25 -24.76 -32.32 -7.51
N SER A 26 -25.72 -32.89 -8.24
CA SER A 26 -25.70 -32.97 -9.70
C SER A 26 -26.09 -31.64 -10.36
N ILE A 27 -25.78 -31.48 -11.66
CA ILE A 27 -26.12 -30.26 -12.42
C ILE A 27 -27.63 -29.98 -12.39
N GLU A 28 -28.46 -31.02 -12.44
CA GLU A 28 -29.92 -30.94 -12.35
C GLU A 28 -30.38 -30.36 -11.00
N ARG A 29 -29.82 -30.84 -9.88
CA ARG A 29 -30.13 -30.33 -8.53
C ARG A 29 -29.67 -28.88 -8.34
N ILE A 30 -28.55 -28.48 -8.95
CA ILE A 30 -28.07 -27.09 -8.91
C ILE A 30 -29.06 -26.18 -9.64
N LEU A 31 -29.56 -26.60 -10.81
CA LEU A 31 -30.56 -25.84 -11.57
C LEU A 31 -31.89 -25.74 -10.83
N GLU A 32 -32.33 -26.81 -10.15
CA GLU A 32 -33.52 -26.77 -9.28
C GLU A 32 -33.34 -25.75 -8.14
N ILE A 33 -32.22 -25.79 -7.43
CA ILE A 33 -31.92 -24.83 -6.35
C ILE A 33 -31.92 -23.39 -6.88
N GLN A 34 -31.29 -23.14 -8.03
CA GLN A 34 -31.26 -21.82 -8.66
C GLN A 34 -32.65 -21.34 -9.08
N SER A 35 -33.48 -22.23 -9.64
CA SER A 35 -34.84 -21.90 -10.04
C SER A 35 -35.71 -21.49 -8.85
N VAL A 36 -35.62 -22.22 -7.73
CA VAL A 36 -36.38 -21.92 -6.50
C VAL A 36 -35.90 -20.62 -5.86
N LEU A 37 -34.59 -20.34 -5.87
CA LEU A 37 -34.04 -19.07 -5.37
C LEU A 37 -34.47 -17.87 -6.23
N LEU A 38 -34.62 -18.06 -7.54
CA LEU A 38 -35.11 -17.02 -8.46
C LEU A 38 -36.63 -16.80 -8.36
N SER A 39 -37.41 -17.82 -8.00
CA SER A 39 -38.86 -17.72 -7.83
C SER A 39 -39.30 -17.27 -6.44
N THR A 40 -38.40 -17.25 -5.47
CA THR A 40 -38.69 -16.86 -4.07
C THR A 40 -38.42 -15.37 -3.87
N ASP A 41 -39.32 -14.66 -3.20
CA ASP A 41 -39.12 -13.23 -2.88
C ASP A 41 -37.98 -13.05 -1.86
N LEU A 42 -36.78 -12.79 -2.39
CA LEU A 42 -35.53 -12.59 -1.66
C LEU A 42 -35.61 -11.44 -0.63
N SER A 43 -36.59 -10.54 -0.74
CA SER A 43 -36.82 -9.43 0.20
C SER A 43 -37.23 -9.92 1.59
N SER A 44 -37.81 -11.11 1.68
CA SER A 44 -38.42 -11.69 2.88
C SER A 44 -37.62 -12.84 3.50
N LEU A 45 -36.63 -13.36 2.77
CA LEU A 45 -35.87 -14.53 3.20
C LEU A 45 -34.69 -14.13 4.10
N HIS A 46 -34.80 -14.39 5.40
CA HIS A 46 -33.66 -14.30 6.31
C HIS A 46 -32.61 -15.38 5.97
N LEU A 47 -31.31 -15.14 6.17
CA LEU A 47 -30.23 -16.09 5.83
C LEU A 47 -30.41 -17.48 6.47
N SER A 48 -31.04 -17.53 7.65
CA SER A 48 -31.42 -18.78 8.35
C SER A 48 -32.50 -19.59 7.62
N GLY A 49 -33.20 -18.98 6.67
CA GLY A 49 -34.23 -19.59 5.84
C GLY A 49 -33.70 -20.44 4.69
N LEU A 50 -32.41 -20.27 4.33
CA LEU A 50 -31.77 -20.97 3.21
C LEU A 50 -31.81 -22.50 3.36
N LYS A 51 -31.74 -23.00 4.60
CA LYS A 51 -31.86 -24.43 4.88
C LYS A 51 -33.21 -25.01 4.50
N PHE A 52 -34.29 -24.24 4.58
CA PHE A 52 -35.63 -24.73 4.21
C PHE A 52 -35.84 -24.79 2.70
N ILE A 53 -34.98 -24.12 1.91
CA ILE A 53 -35.01 -24.16 0.44
C ILE A 53 -34.15 -25.30 -0.10
N ILE A 54 -32.92 -25.43 0.41
CA ILE A 54 -31.94 -26.37 -0.14
C ILE A 54 -32.20 -27.81 0.33
N THR A 55 -32.65 -27.97 1.58
CA THR A 55 -32.78 -29.30 2.18
C THR A 55 -33.87 -30.18 1.56
N PRO A 56 -35.06 -29.68 1.19
CA PRO A 56 -36.08 -30.50 0.50
C PRO A 56 -35.62 -31.08 -0.84
N ILE A 57 -34.64 -30.43 -1.49
CA ILE A 57 -34.10 -30.85 -2.79
C ILE A 57 -33.05 -31.96 -2.62
N LEU A 58 -32.33 -31.98 -1.49
CA LEU A 58 -31.17 -32.84 -1.27
C LEU A 58 -31.39 -33.97 -0.25
N ALA A 59 -32.28 -33.78 0.73
CA ALA A 59 -32.51 -34.77 1.79
C ALA A 59 -33.34 -35.95 1.26
N LYS A 60 -32.84 -37.18 1.47
CA LYS A 60 -33.56 -38.41 1.11
C LYS A 60 -34.33 -39.00 2.29
N ASN A 61 -34.00 -38.61 3.52
CA ASN A 61 -34.66 -39.04 4.75
C ASN A 61 -34.57 -37.97 5.86
N ALA A 62 -35.20 -38.22 7.02
CA ALA A 62 -35.25 -37.27 8.14
C ALA A 62 -33.87 -37.03 8.81
N GLU A 63 -32.96 -38.01 8.74
CA GLU A 63 -31.62 -37.90 9.29
C GLU A 63 -30.73 -37.00 8.42
N ASP A 64 -30.81 -37.15 7.10
CA ASP A 64 -30.19 -36.29 6.11
C ASP A 64 -30.67 -34.84 6.25
N GLN A 65 -31.97 -34.65 6.46
CA GLN A 65 -32.55 -33.33 6.67
C GLN A 65 -31.91 -32.62 7.87
N GLN A 66 -31.77 -33.32 9.01
CA GLN A 66 -31.14 -32.76 10.20
C GLN A 66 -29.65 -32.47 10.00
N ASN A 67 -28.93 -33.35 9.29
CA ASN A 67 -27.51 -33.14 9.04
C ASN A 67 -27.25 -31.99 8.05
N ILE A 68 -28.06 -31.86 7.01
CA ILE A 68 -28.01 -30.73 6.07
C ILE A 68 -28.34 -29.42 6.79
N TYR A 69 -29.36 -29.41 7.67
CA TYR A 69 -29.64 -28.25 8.52
C TYR A 69 -28.44 -27.85 9.35
N ARG A 70 -27.77 -28.81 9.99
CA ARG A 70 -26.57 -28.55 10.78
C ARG A 70 -25.42 -27.99 9.93
N ILE A 71 -25.20 -28.52 8.73
CA ILE A 71 -24.16 -28.04 7.81
C ILE A 71 -24.45 -26.61 7.35
N ILE A 72 -25.69 -26.33 6.94
CA ILE A 72 -26.08 -25.00 6.47
C ILE A 72 -26.05 -24.01 7.64
N ASP A 73 -26.58 -24.36 8.81
CA ASP A 73 -26.52 -23.51 9.99
C ASP A 73 -25.08 -23.26 10.46
N ALA A 74 -24.19 -24.26 10.38
CA ALA A 74 -22.77 -24.08 10.69
C ALA A 74 -22.10 -23.12 9.69
N TYR A 75 -22.32 -23.33 8.39
CA TYR A 75 -21.80 -22.46 7.33
C TYR A 75 -22.32 -21.02 7.45
N VAL A 76 -23.62 -20.87 7.66
CA VAL A 76 -24.27 -19.58 7.88
C VAL A 76 -23.74 -18.94 9.16
N SER A 77 -23.54 -19.69 10.25
CA SER A 77 -22.94 -19.16 11.49
C SER A 77 -21.49 -18.75 11.33
N GLU A 78 -20.73 -19.42 10.46
CA GLU A 78 -19.33 -19.08 10.16
C GLU A 78 -19.23 -17.79 9.34
N LYS A 79 -20.16 -17.56 8.41
CA LYS A 79 -20.20 -16.35 7.57
C LYS A 79 -20.95 -15.18 8.24
N ILE A 80 -21.93 -15.47 9.12
CA ILE A 80 -22.65 -14.49 9.94
C ILE A 80 -21.92 -14.23 11.26
N LYS A 81 -20.87 -15.00 11.63
CA LYS A 81 -20.02 -14.66 12.78
C LYS A 81 -19.73 -13.17 12.65
N PRO A 82 -20.23 -12.33 13.58
CA PRO A 82 -19.99 -10.92 13.47
C PRO A 82 -18.49 -10.82 13.36
N ARG A 83 -18.01 -10.08 12.35
CA ARG A 83 -16.68 -9.48 12.35
C ARG A 83 -16.41 -9.23 13.82
N LYS A 84 -15.42 -9.90 14.43
CA LYS A 84 -15.03 -9.60 15.80
C LYS A 84 -14.61 -8.15 15.69
N GLU A 85 -15.59 -7.26 15.85
CA GLU A 85 -15.33 -5.86 15.85
C GLU A 85 -14.30 -5.77 16.96
N PRO A 86 -13.17 -5.09 16.70
CA PRO A 86 -12.33 -4.66 17.79
C PRO A 86 -13.31 -4.16 18.86
N SER A 87 -13.24 -4.73 20.08
CA SER A 87 -14.28 -4.58 21.11
C SER A 87 -14.72 -3.11 21.17
N PHE A 88 -15.92 -2.78 21.64
CA PHE A 88 -16.37 -1.38 21.71
C PHE A 88 -15.28 -0.40 22.20
N PHE A 89 -14.37 -0.84 23.08
CA PHE A 89 -13.12 -0.13 23.43
C PHE A 89 -12.15 0.17 22.28
N ILE A 90 -11.89 -0.74 21.35
CA ILE A 90 -10.93 -0.57 20.24
C ILE A 90 -11.54 0.25 19.07
N ARG A 91 -12.86 0.22 18.84
CA ARG A 91 -13.52 1.19 17.92
C ARG A 91 -13.59 2.60 18.53
N TRP A 92 -13.73 2.69 19.85
CA TRP A 92 -13.55 3.92 20.62
C TRP A 92 -12.09 4.40 20.66
N MET A 93 -11.10 3.49 20.59
CA MET A 93 -9.66 3.78 20.42
C MET A 93 -9.24 4.04 18.97
N SER A 94 -10.11 4.60 18.12
CA SER A 94 -9.64 5.26 16.90
C SER A 94 -8.84 6.50 17.28
N HIS A 95 -7.65 6.68 16.68
CA HIS A 95 -6.67 7.73 16.98
C HIS A 95 -7.25 9.15 17.09
N LYS A 96 -8.42 9.43 16.48
CA LYS A 96 -9.13 10.71 16.63
C LYS A 96 -9.89 10.84 17.95
N HIS A 97 -10.55 9.79 18.44
CA HIS A 97 -11.39 9.85 19.63
C HIS A 97 -10.61 9.70 20.94
N LEU A 98 -9.49 8.98 20.94
CA LEU A 98 -8.60 8.88 22.11
C LEU A 98 -7.83 10.19 22.36
N VAL A 99 -7.34 10.84 21.28
CA VAL A 99 -6.73 12.18 21.37
C VAL A 99 -7.78 13.23 21.76
N PHE A 100 -9.03 13.09 21.30
CA PHE A 100 -10.12 13.95 21.72
C PHE A 100 -10.53 13.72 23.18
N GLY A 101 -10.58 12.47 23.63
CA GLY A 101 -10.85 12.09 25.02
C GLY A 101 -9.76 12.55 25.98
N LEU A 102 -8.48 12.47 25.60
CA LEU A 102 -7.36 13.05 26.36
C LEU A 102 -7.41 14.58 26.40
N LYS A 103 -7.83 15.24 25.31
CA LYS A 103 -8.06 16.70 25.29
C LYS A 103 -9.19 17.10 26.23
N ILE A 104 -10.30 16.34 26.23
CA ILE A 104 -11.43 16.58 27.14
C ILE A 104 -11.04 16.28 28.59
N ALA A 105 -10.30 15.20 28.86
CA ALA A 105 -9.84 14.86 30.20
C ALA A 105 -8.85 15.89 30.75
N GLY A 106 -7.93 16.39 29.92
CA GLY A 106 -7.04 17.50 30.30
C GLY A 106 -7.81 18.79 30.56
N PHE A 107 -8.81 19.11 29.73
CA PHE A 107 -9.67 20.29 29.90
C PHE A 107 -10.56 20.17 31.15
N LEU A 108 -11.15 19.01 31.40
CA LEU A 108 -11.92 18.71 32.61
C LEU A 108 -11.04 18.72 33.85
N LEU A 109 -9.80 18.24 33.78
CA LEU A 109 -8.89 18.30 34.92
C LEU A 109 -8.60 19.76 35.28
N VAL A 110 -8.27 20.62 34.31
CA VAL A 110 -8.06 22.06 34.51
C VAL A 110 -9.32 22.74 35.06
N ILE A 111 -10.50 22.38 34.56
CA ILE A 111 -11.79 22.91 35.06
C ILE A 111 -12.05 22.41 36.49
N THR A 112 -11.81 21.14 36.79
CA THR A 112 -12.04 20.58 38.14
C THR A 112 -11.05 21.14 39.16
N THR A 113 -9.79 21.41 38.82
CA THR A 113 -8.87 22.13 39.70
C THR A 113 -9.30 23.59 39.89
N ALA A 114 -9.79 24.26 38.84
CA ALA A 114 -10.33 25.62 38.97
C ALA A 114 -11.60 25.67 39.83
N ILE A 115 -12.50 24.68 39.68
CA ILE A 115 -13.72 24.53 40.49
C ILE A 115 -13.39 24.16 41.93
N LEU A 116 -12.45 23.25 42.19
CA LEU A 116 -11.97 22.92 43.54
C LEU A 116 -11.37 24.14 44.22
N LEU A 117 -10.57 24.94 43.50
CA LEU A 117 -10.04 26.21 44.02
C LEU A 117 -11.16 27.23 44.29
N PHE A 118 -12.19 27.30 43.45
CA PHE A 118 -13.36 28.14 43.65
C PHE A 118 -14.21 27.72 44.86
N PHE A 119 -14.42 26.41 45.08
CA PHE A 119 -15.13 25.91 46.25
C PHE A 119 -14.31 26.04 47.54
N PHE A 120 -12.99 25.87 47.48
CA PHE A 120 -12.10 26.15 48.62
C PHE A 120 -12.08 27.65 48.99
N GLN A 121 -12.28 28.55 48.03
CA GLN A 121 -12.51 29.99 48.29
C GLN A 121 -13.86 30.21 48.97
N LYS A 122 -14.96 29.70 48.39
CA LYS A 122 -16.32 29.93 48.88
C LYS A 122 -16.56 29.36 50.29
N ASN A 123 -15.89 28.28 50.67
CA ASN A 123 -16.02 27.68 52.01
C ASN A 123 -15.23 28.40 53.11
N ARG A 124 -14.40 29.40 52.77
CA ARG A 124 -13.69 30.25 53.74
C ARG A 124 -14.38 31.59 54.01
N ASP A 125 -15.36 31.97 53.20
CA ASP A 125 -16.12 33.22 53.36
C ASP A 125 -17.36 33.09 54.27
N GLY A 126 -17.46 32.00 55.03
CA GLY A 126 -18.56 31.75 55.97
C GLY A 126 -18.23 32.16 57.41
N LYS A 127 -18.75 33.32 57.82
CA LYS A 127 -18.82 33.92 59.17
C LYS A 127 -17.62 34.74 59.65
N ILE A 128 -17.61 36.01 59.26
CA ILE A 128 -17.39 37.12 60.20
C ILE A 128 -18.54 38.12 59.99
N THR A 129 -19.50 38.12 60.90
CA THR A 129 -20.54 39.16 61.00
C THR A 129 -19.89 40.45 61.47
N ALA A 130 -19.88 41.46 60.61
CA ALA A 130 -19.65 42.85 60.99
C ALA A 130 -20.98 43.44 61.48
N ASP A 131 -20.98 43.97 62.70
CA ASP A 131 -22.01 44.90 63.16
C ASP A 131 -21.44 46.33 63.08
N ASN A 132 -22.29 47.26 62.64
CA ASN A 132 -21.95 48.61 62.20
C ASN A 132 -21.65 49.57 63.39
N PRO A 133 -21.11 50.78 63.13
CA PRO A 133 -20.32 51.54 64.08
C PRO A 133 -21.17 52.50 64.92
N GLN A 134 -20.92 52.59 66.23
CA GLN A 134 -21.18 53.82 66.98
C GLN A 134 -20.23 54.00 68.19
N GLN A 135 -19.66 55.21 68.22
CA GLN A 135 -19.37 56.04 69.40
C GLN A 135 -18.15 55.72 70.26
N PHE A 136 -17.13 56.57 70.05
CA PHE A 136 -16.09 56.93 71.01
C PHE A 136 -16.71 57.51 72.30
N VAL A 137 -16.45 56.88 73.44
CA VAL A 137 -16.43 57.52 74.77
C VAL A 137 -15.28 56.89 75.59
N PRO A 138 -14.37 57.69 76.17
CA PRO A 138 -13.20 57.18 76.90
C PRO A 138 -13.56 56.88 78.36
N ARG A 139 -12.88 55.90 78.98
CA ARG A 139 -12.94 55.72 80.44
C ARG A 139 -11.62 55.27 81.05
N ASP A 140 -11.15 56.13 81.93
CA ASP A 140 -10.16 55.90 82.97
C ASP A 140 -10.56 54.79 83.95
N THR A 141 -9.52 54.36 84.69
CA THR A 141 -9.53 53.87 86.09
C THR A 141 -10.15 52.51 86.39
N LEU A 142 -9.29 51.53 86.68
CA LEU A 142 -9.36 50.62 87.85
C LEU A 142 -7.90 50.27 88.23
N VAL A 143 -7.31 50.87 89.27
CA VAL A 143 -7.29 50.42 90.67
C VAL A 143 -6.75 48.99 90.83
N PHE A 144 -5.49 48.88 91.27
CA PHE A 144 -4.93 47.66 91.88
C PHE A 144 -4.85 47.86 93.41
N PRO A 145 -5.20 46.86 94.22
CA PRO A 145 -4.97 46.90 95.66
C PRO A 145 -3.55 46.45 96.04
N ALA A 146 -2.93 47.22 96.95
CA ALA A 146 -1.78 46.83 97.78
C ALA A 146 -2.22 45.75 98.80
N THR A 147 -1.39 44.98 99.52
CA THR A 147 -0.12 45.18 100.27
C THR A 147 0.31 43.76 100.81
N PRO A 148 1.32 43.52 101.69
CA PRO A 148 2.58 44.22 102.00
C PRO A 148 3.86 43.33 102.13
N ALA A 149 4.99 44.04 102.06
CA ALA A 149 6.21 43.99 102.88
C ALA A 149 7.11 42.72 102.95
N ASN A 150 8.38 42.91 102.57
CA ASN A 150 9.40 43.17 103.59
C ASN A 150 10.51 44.12 103.12
N THR A 151 10.92 44.94 104.09
CA THR A 151 11.74 46.14 104.06
C THR A 151 13.23 45.84 104.03
N VAL A 152 14.01 46.58 103.24
CA VAL A 152 15.25 47.23 103.71
C VAL A 152 15.36 48.61 103.04
N GLN A 153 15.48 49.64 103.87
CA GLN A 153 15.67 51.04 103.52
C GLN A 153 17.14 51.31 103.17
N GLN A 154 17.40 52.18 102.19
CA GLN A 154 18.46 53.19 102.26
C GLN A 154 18.30 54.28 101.17
N GLY A 155 17.99 55.50 101.63
CA GLY A 155 18.53 56.81 101.21
C GLY A 155 18.52 57.24 99.72
N PRO A 156 17.98 58.44 99.39
CA PRO A 156 17.90 58.93 98.02
C PRO A 156 19.20 59.60 97.55
N GLN A 157 19.65 59.26 96.34
CA GLN A 157 20.60 60.09 95.58
C GLN A 157 20.05 60.36 94.18
N GLN A 158 19.81 61.64 93.92
CA GLN A 158 19.50 62.20 92.61
C GLN A 158 20.74 62.22 91.70
N ARG A 159 20.46 62.11 90.38
CA ARG A 159 21.23 62.45 89.15
C ARG A 159 21.81 61.26 88.37
N PRO A 160 22.04 61.37 87.04
CA PRO A 160 21.52 62.32 86.05
C PRO A 160 20.86 61.63 84.84
N ILE A 161 20.14 62.42 84.03
CA ILE A 161 19.65 62.08 82.69
C ILE A 161 20.85 61.64 81.81
N PRO A 162 20.84 60.47 81.15
CA PRO A 162 21.85 60.12 80.16
C PRO A 162 21.67 60.97 78.89
N PRO A 163 22.75 61.31 78.16
CA PRO A 163 22.66 62.12 76.94
C PRO A 163 21.82 61.38 75.89
N SER A 164 20.68 61.94 75.52
CA SER A 164 19.78 61.36 74.52
C SER A 164 20.29 61.71 73.13
N ILE A 165 20.96 60.77 72.45
CA ILE A 165 21.20 60.91 71.01
C ILE A 165 19.83 60.81 70.32
N SER A 166 19.44 61.85 69.58
CA SER A 166 18.17 61.88 68.84
C SER A 166 18.46 61.93 67.33
N THR A 167 17.69 61.17 66.54
CA THR A 167 17.85 61.10 65.09
C THR A 167 16.62 61.59 64.37
N ARG A 168 16.81 62.41 63.32
CA ARG A 168 15.73 62.87 62.43
C ARG A 168 16.00 62.43 61.00
N LEU A 169 14.98 61.82 60.38
CA LEU A 169 15.02 61.40 58.98
C LEU A 169 14.43 62.48 58.08
N GLU A 170 15.12 62.78 56.98
CA GLU A 170 14.61 63.62 55.89
C GLU A 170 14.72 62.86 54.57
N TYR A 171 13.60 62.73 53.85
CA TYR A 171 13.54 62.07 52.56
C TYR A 171 13.62 63.15 51.47
N ASN A 172 14.77 63.23 50.80
CA ASN A 172 15.12 64.34 49.89
C ASN A 172 15.45 63.84 48.46
N GLY A 173 15.17 62.57 48.16
CA GLY A 173 15.42 61.93 46.87
C GLY A 173 14.21 61.96 45.93
N GLN A 174 14.35 61.33 44.75
CA GLN A 174 13.19 61.07 43.89
C GLN A 174 12.42 59.86 44.41
N PRO A 175 11.08 59.89 44.43
CA PRO A 175 10.27 58.75 44.85
C PRO A 175 10.49 57.57 43.92
N ILE A 176 10.79 56.41 44.50
CA ILE A 176 11.03 55.17 43.75
C ILE A 176 9.67 54.64 43.26
N VAL A 177 9.51 54.51 41.94
CA VAL A 177 8.32 53.89 41.32
C VAL A 177 8.60 52.40 41.11
N PRO A 178 7.92 51.49 41.83
CA PRO A 178 8.31 50.09 41.83
C PRO A 178 7.66 49.32 40.66
N VAL A 179 8.46 48.49 39.96
CA VAL A 179 8.01 47.66 38.82
C VAL A 179 7.46 46.34 39.33
N LYS A 180 6.26 45.95 38.89
CA LYS A 180 5.63 44.67 39.27
C LYS A 180 6.23 43.49 38.51
N GLN A 181 6.59 42.44 39.22
CA GLN A 181 7.14 41.21 38.63
C GLN A 181 6.06 40.38 37.89
N ASN A 182 6.34 39.93 36.66
CA ASN A 182 5.40 39.14 35.84
C ASN A 182 5.52 37.63 36.13
N ILE A 183 5.07 37.22 37.33
CA ILE A 183 5.18 35.82 37.81
C ILE A 183 4.29 34.85 37.00
N ILE A 184 3.22 35.36 36.36
CA ILE A 184 2.30 34.58 35.52
C ILE A 184 3.01 33.87 34.37
N LEU A 185 3.98 34.53 33.73
CA LEU A 185 4.73 33.94 32.61
C LEU A 185 5.63 32.79 33.07
N GLN A 186 6.24 32.92 34.25
CA GLN A 186 7.15 31.91 34.81
C GLN A 186 6.38 30.65 35.23
N ILE A 187 5.23 30.82 35.88
CA ILE A 187 4.36 29.70 36.27
C ILE A 187 3.80 29.00 35.04
N ALA A 188 3.29 29.76 34.06
CA ALA A 188 2.73 29.19 32.85
C ALA A 188 3.77 28.41 32.03
N GLY A 189 5.01 28.92 31.95
CA GLY A 189 6.13 28.24 31.30
C GLY A 189 6.51 26.93 32.00
N ALA A 190 6.74 26.97 33.31
CA ALA A 190 7.21 25.79 34.06
C ALA A 190 6.17 24.66 34.12
N PHE A 191 4.92 24.98 34.47
CA PHE A 191 3.85 23.98 34.55
C PHE A 191 3.38 23.52 33.18
N GLY A 192 3.33 24.43 32.21
CA GLY A 192 2.95 24.12 30.84
C GLY A 192 3.93 23.18 30.14
N LEU A 193 5.23 23.41 30.29
CA LEU A 193 6.27 22.51 29.76
C LEU A 193 6.27 21.16 30.48
N GLY A 194 6.03 21.13 31.79
CA GLY A 194 5.87 19.89 32.55
C GLY A 194 4.70 19.03 32.05
N LEU A 195 3.53 19.64 31.85
CA LEU A 195 2.36 18.99 31.25
C LEU A 195 2.62 18.52 29.81
N GLY A 196 3.31 19.34 29.00
CA GLY A 196 3.72 18.99 27.65
C GLY A 196 4.67 17.77 27.61
N ALA A 197 5.62 17.69 28.55
CA ALA A 197 6.54 16.55 28.67
C ALA A 197 5.81 15.26 29.05
N ILE A 198 4.83 15.33 29.96
CA ILE A 198 4.00 14.18 30.36
C ILE A 198 3.14 13.69 29.19
N LEU A 199 2.47 14.61 28.48
CA LEU A 199 1.67 14.27 27.29
C LEU A 199 2.53 13.67 26.17
N TYR A 200 3.71 14.24 25.94
CA TYR A 200 4.70 13.71 25.00
C TYR A 200 5.10 12.28 25.37
N TYR A 201 5.43 12.03 26.65
CA TYR A 201 5.83 10.72 27.13
C TYR A 201 4.72 9.68 26.93
N ILE A 202 3.48 9.99 27.31
CA ILE A 202 2.34 9.07 27.19
C ILE A 202 2.09 8.69 25.72
N ILE A 203 1.98 9.68 24.82
CA ILE A 203 1.64 9.44 23.42
C ILE A 203 2.75 8.68 22.68
N PHE A 204 4.01 9.03 22.93
CA PHE A 204 5.15 8.39 22.24
C PHE A 204 5.44 7.00 22.82
N TYR A 205 5.18 6.77 24.11
CA TYR A 205 5.27 5.46 24.75
C TYR A 205 4.22 4.49 24.19
N GLU A 206 2.95 4.93 24.07
CA GLU A 206 1.91 4.11 23.44
C GLU A 206 2.23 3.78 21.98
N ARG A 207 2.74 4.75 21.21
CA ARG A 207 3.18 4.50 19.83
C ARG A 207 4.30 3.48 19.76
N LYS A 208 5.32 3.60 20.63
CA LYS A 208 6.43 2.65 20.70
C LYS A 208 5.92 1.23 20.99
N LYS A 209 5.01 1.09 21.96
CA LYS A 209 4.41 -0.19 22.32
C LYS A 209 3.58 -0.80 21.19
N ILE A 210 2.81 0.01 20.46
CA ILE A 210 2.05 -0.47 19.28
C ILE A 210 2.99 -0.90 18.15
N MET A 211 4.07 -0.17 17.91
CA MET A 211 5.08 -0.53 16.90
C MET A 211 5.80 -1.83 17.26
N GLU A 212 6.17 -2.01 18.53
CA GLU A 212 6.74 -3.25 19.05
C GLU A 212 5.75 -4.41 18.95
N ALA A 213 4.47 -4.18 19.28
CA ALA A 213 3.43 -5.21 19.12
C ALA A 213 3.19 -5.59 17.65
N LYS A 214 3.24 -4.62 16.71
CA LYS A 214 3.16 -4.90 15.27
C LYS A 214 4.39 -5.66 14.76
N LYS A 215 5.59 -5.30 15.23
CA LYS A 215 6.82 -6.05 14.92
C LYS A 215 6.73 -7.48 15.43
N GLN A 216 6.30 -7.67 16.68
CA GLN A 216 6.12 -9.00 17.27
C GLN A 216 5.00 -9.81 16.59
N ALA A 217 3.92 -9.17 16.12
CA ALA A 217 2.88 -9.84 15.35
C ALA A 217 3.41 -10.29 13.98
N LYS A 218 4.19 -9.44 13.31
CA LYS A 218 4.84 -9.77 12.02
C LYS A 218 5.92 -10.85 12.18
N GLU A 219 6.73 -10.78 13.25
CA GLU A 219 7.70 -11.83 13.60
C GLU A 219 7.04 -13.15 14.00
N LYS A 220 5.83 -13.12 14.56
CA LYS A 220 5.05 -14.33 14.83
C LYS A 220 4.45 -14.92 13.56
N GLU A 221 3.92 -14.09 12.65
CA GLU A 221 3.49 -14.54 11.31
C GLU A 221 4.67 -15.13 10.52
N ASP A 222 5.85 -14.50 10.56
CA ASP A 222 7.06 -15.01 9.94
C ASP A 222 7.54 -16.31 10.60
N ASN A 223 7.49 -16.43 11.94
CA ASN A 223 7.93 -17.66 12.65
C ASN A 223 6.94 -18.83 12.52
N ASP A 224 5.63 -18.59 12.51
CA ASP A 224 4.62 -19.64 12.30
C ASP A 224 4.66 -20.14 10.84
N GLY A 225 5.08 -19.30 9.88
CA GLY A 225 5.40 -19.71 8.51
C GLY A 225 6.74 -20.48 8.37
N VAL A 226 7.66 -20.34 9.33
CA VAL A 226 8.99 -20.98 9.31
C VAL A 226 8.97 -22.41 9.88
N LEU A 227 8.00 -22.78 10.72
CA LEU A 227 7.91 -24.14 11.26
C LEU A 227 7.54 -25.22 10.21
N ASN A 228 7.21 -24.82 8.98
CA ASN A 228 6.97 -25.70 7.83
C ASN A 228 7.99 -25.50 6.68
N LYS A 229 9.25 -25.20 6.98
CA LYS A 229 10.33 -25.27 5.98
C LYS A 229 11.12 -26.57 6.14
N PRO A 230 11.07 -27.52 5.18
CA PRO A 230 12.15 -28.49 5.06
C PRO A 230 13.41 -27.73 4.66
N GLY A 231 14.47 -27.92 5.44
CA GLY A 231 15.75 -27.27 5.23
C GLY A 231 16.41 -27.71 3.92
N ASN A 232 16.75 -26.75 3.08
CA ASN A 232 18.12 -26.48 2.64
C ASN A 232 18.13 -25.20 1.81
N THR A 233 19.21 -24.46 1.97
CA THR A 233 19.50 -23.17 1.37
C THR A 233 19.65 -23.27 -0.14
N GLU A 234 18.61 -22.87 -0.87
CA GLU A 234 18.71 -22.26 -2.20
C GLU A 234 17.86 -20.98 -2.19
N ALA A 235 18.29 -19.99 -2.96
CA ALA A 235 17.78 -18.62 -3.00
C ALA A 235 16.28 -18.54 -3.42
N PRO A 236 15.63 -17.36 -3.47
CA PRO A 236 14.18 -17.20 -3.60
C PRO A 236 13.61 -17.58 -4.99
N GLU A 237 14.21 -18.51 -5.72
CA GLU A 237 13.65 -19.14 -6.93
C GLU A 237 12.28 -19.78 -6.66
N GLN A 238 12.03 -20.24 -5.43
CA GLN A 238 10.75 -20.81 -5.03
C GLN A 238 9.61 -19.77 -4.93
N LEU A 239 9.91 -18.49 -4.65
CA LEU A 239 8.90 -17.41 -4.71
C LEU A 239 8.54 -17.03 -6.15
N LEU A 240 9.43 -17.29 -7.12
CA LEU A 240 9.19 -17.09 -8.55
C LEU A 240 8.25 -18.16 -9.17
N SER A 241 7.85 -19.20 -8.45
CA SER A 241 7.08 -20.34 -9.01
C SER A 241 5.57 -20.15 -9.10
N ALA A 242 4.98 -19.11 -8.50
CA ALA A 242 3.54 -18.88 -8.61
C ALA A 242 3.19 -17.96 -9.78
N PHE A 243 2.79 -18.54 -10.89
CA PHE A 243 2.32 -17.81 -12.06
C PHE A 243 0.91 -17.26 -11.82
N LEU A 244 0.74 -15.95 -12.00
CA LEU A 244 -0.59 -15.34 -12.07
C LEU A 244 -1.30 -15.81 -13.33
N GLN A 245 -2.45 -16.46 -13.14
CA GLN A 245 -3.32 -16.85 -14.24
C GLN A 245 -4.30 -15.72 -14.51
N PHE A 246 -4.17 -15.13 -15.70
CA PHE A 246 -5.07 -14.07 -16.17
C PHE A 246 -6.25 -14.68 -16.94
N PRO A 247 -7.42 -14.03 -16.93
CA PRO A 247 -8.58 -14.45 -17.72
C PRO A 247 -8.24 -14.56 -19.22
N ASP A 248 -8.95 -15.43 -19.91
CA ASP A 248 -8.77 -15.61 -21.35
C ASP A 248 -9.24 -14.36 -22.11
N ASN A 249 -8.30 -13.73 -22.81
CA ASN A 249 -8.51 -12.52 -23.61
C ASN A 249 -8.61 -12.80 -25.12
N ASN A 250 -8.72 -14.07 -25.54
CA ASN A 250 -8.84 -14.49 -26.94
C ASN A 250 -10.02 -13.86 -27.69
N PHE A 251 -11.05 -13.39 -26.98
CA PHE A 251 -12.19 -12.69 -27.59
C PHE A 251 -11.81 -11.34 -28.23
N LEU A 252 -10.65 -10.78 -27.87
CA LEU A 252 -10.11 -9.54 -28.46
C LEU A 252 -9.56 -9.76 -29.88
N ILE A 253 -9.25 -11.01 -30.26
CA ILE A 253 -8.65 -11.33 -31.56
C ILE A 253 -9.70 -11.23 -32.65
N GLN A 254 -9.45 -10.34 -33.62
CA GLN A 254 -10.32 -10.11 -34.75
C GLN A 254 -10.24 -11.28 -35.73
N LYS A 255 -11.38 -11.91 -35.97
CA LYS A 255 -11.50 -13.02 -36.95
C LYS A 255 -11.71 -12.44 -38.34
N THR A 256 -10.73 -12.65 -39.21
CA THR A 256 -10.82 -12.23 -40.61
C THR A 256 -11.72 -13.16 -41.43
N LYS A 257 -11.99 -12.83 -42.69
CA LYS A 257 -12.86 -13.64 -43.57
C LYS A 257 -12.31 -15.05 -43.80
N GLU A 258 -10.99 -15.22 -43.78
CA GLU A 258 -10.27 -16.46 -44.01
C GLU A 258 -10.69 -17.54 -43.00
N PHE A 259 -10.96 -17.16 -41.74
CA PHE A 259 -11.49 -18.08 -40.72
C PHE A 259 -12.80 -18.75 -41.16
N SER A 260 -13.69 -18.00 -41.81
CA SER A 260 -14.96 -18.52 -42.31
C SER A 260 -14.78 -19.45 -43.51
N THR A 261 -13.83 -19.13 -44.40
CA THR A 261 -13.46 -19.99 -45.54
C THR A 261 -12.86 -21.30 -45.04
N ILE A 262 -11.89 -21.24 -44.13
CA ILE A 262 -11.22 -22.40 -43.54
C ILE A 262 -12.25 -23.33 -42.91
N ARG A 263 -13.13 -22.79 -42.07
CA ARG A 263 -14.23 -23.55 -41.45
C ARG A 263 -15.09 -24.26 -42.48
N THR A 264 -15.48 -23.54 -43.55
CA THR A 264 -16.37 -24.09 -44.58
C THR A 264 -15.69 -25.23 -45.34
N ASN A 265 -14.42 -25.07 -45.68
CA ASN A 265 -13.65 -26.07 -46.42
C ASN A 265 -13.37 -27.33 -45.58
N LEU A 266 -12.96 -27.18 -44.32
CA LEU A 266 -12.67 -28.31 -43.44
C LEU A 266 -13.92 -29.11 -43.03
N LYS A 267 -15.11 -28.48 -43.07
CA LYS A 267 -16.38 -29.19 -42.86
C LYS A 267 -16.87 -29.96 -44.08
N ARG A 268 -16.32 -29.68 -45.26
CA ARG A 268 -16.84 -30.25 -46.49
C ARG A 268 -16.61 -31.76 -46.48
N PRO A 269 -17.67 -32.59 -46.55
CA PRO A 269 -17.52 -34.03 -46.57
C PRO A 269 -16.79 -34.46 -47.83
N ALA A 270 -16.01 -35.53 -47.72
CA ALA A 270 -15.37 -36.17 -48.86
C ALA A 270 -16.37 -37.13 -49.53
N LEU A 271 -16.42 -37.12 -50.85
CA LEU A 271 -17.13 -38.16 -51.60
C LEU A 271 -16.15 -39.31 -51.82
N ILE A 272 -16.41 -40.44 -51.19
CA ILE A 272 -15.64 -41.66 -51.47
C ILE A 272 -16.37 -42.40 -52.58
N GLU A 273 -15.73 -42.44 -53.74
CA GLU A 273 -16.22 -43.17 -54.90
C GLU A 273 -16.04 -44.68 -54.71
N ASN A 274 -16.87 -45.46 -55.42
CA ASN A 274 -16.71 -46.90 -55.55
C ASN A 274 -16.82 -47.74 -54.28
N ILE A 275 -17.48 -47.24 -53.22
CA ILE A 275 -17.69 -48.03 -51.99
C ILE A 275 -18.71 -49.15 -52.21
N LYS A 276 -19.82 -48.85 -52.90
CA LYS A 276 -20.96 -49.76 -53.00
C LYS A 276 -21.32 -50.00 -54.45
N LEU A 277 -21.32 -51.26 -54.86
CA LEU A 277 -21.80 -51.63 -56.19
C LEU A 277 -23.28 -51.24 -56.33
N ASN A 278 -23.60 -50.37 -57.27
CA ASN A 278 -24.97 -50.10 -57.66
C ASN A 278 -25.42 -51.23 -58.58
N VAL A 279 -25.98 -52.28 -57.99
CA VAL A 279 -26.39 -53.48 -58.73
C VAL A 279 -27.36 -53.12 -59.86
N LYS A 280 -28.30 -52.20 -59.61
CA LYS A 280 -29.32 -51.82 -60.59
C LYS A 280 -28.69 -51.13 -61.80
N GLU A 281 -27.84 -50.12 -61.58
CA GLU A 281 -27.18 -49.42 -62.68
C GLU A 281 -26.09 -50.24 -63.35
N SER A 282 -25.41 -51.11 -62.62
CA SER A 282 -24.46 -52.06 -63.20
C SER A 282 -25.14 -53.01 -64.18
N VAL A 283 -26.31 -53.56 -63.80
CA VAL A 283 -27.12 -54.41 -64.69
C VAL A 283 -27.60 -53.64 -65.91
N LEU A 284 -28.10 -52.41 -65.74
CA LEU A 284 -28.55 -51.56 -66.84
C LEU A 284 -27.41 -51.22 -67.80
N SER A 285 -26.25 -50.80 -67.30
CA SER A 285 -25.07 -50.48 -68.13
C SER A 285 -24.51 -51.72 -68.83
N THR A 286 -24.44 -52.86 -68.15
CA THR A 286 -24.00 -54.14 -68.75
C THR A 286 -24.96 -54.58 -69.87
N THR A 287 -26.27 -54.41 -69.66
CA THR A 287 -27.29 -54.74 -70.68
C THR A 287 -27.19 -53.81 -71.88
N LYS A 288 -26.99 -52.51 -71.66
CA LYS A 288 -26.74 -51.52 -72.74
C LYS A 288 -25.45 -51.82 -73.51
N ASN A 289 -24.45 -52.38 -72.84
CA ASN A 289 -23.17 -52.75 -73.44
C ASN A 289 -23.18 -54.17 -74.05
N ALA A 290 -24.34 -54.63 -74.56
CA ALA A 290 -24.52 -55.92 -75.21
C ALA A 290 -24.05 -57.14 -74.39
N GLY A 291 -24.14 -57.06 -73.05
CA GLY A 291 -23.76 -58.15 -72.14
C GLY A 291 -22.30 -58.11 -71.69
N PHE A 292 -21.48 -57.15 -72.16
CA PHE A 292 -20.15 -56.93 -71.59
C PHE A 292 -20.27 -56.25 -70.21
N PRO A 293 -19.65 -56.81 -69.15
CA PRO A 293 -19.77 -56.28 -67.78
C PRO A 293 -19.33 -54.82 -67.67
N SER A 294 -20.24 -53.96 -67.24
CA SER A 294 -20.00 -52.56 -66.93
C SER A 294 -20.50 -52.26 -65.52
N LEU A 295 -19.62 -52.37 -64.53
CA LEU A 295 -19.94 -52.15 -63.12
C LEU A 295 -20.04 -50.64 -62.82
N VAL A 296 -21.15 -50.24 -62.20
CA VAL A 296 -21.42 -48.88 -61.73
C VAL A 296 -21.49 -48.92 -60.22
N PHE A 297 -20.78 -48.02 -59.56
CA PHE A 297 -20.75 -47.93 -58.10
C PHE A 297 -21.33 -46.60 -57.62
N ASP A 298 -21.98 -46.64 -56.47
CA ASP A 298 -22.44 -45.45 -55.75
C ASP A 298 -21.32 -44.92 -54.85
N GLY A 299 -21.18 -43.59 -54.81
CA GLY A 299 -20.33 -42.92 -53.84
C GLY A 299 -21.04 -42.78 -52.48
N GLN A 300 -20.27 -42.68 -51.39
CA GLN A 300 -20.78 -42.26 -50.09
C GLN A 300 -20.06 -41.02 -49.60
N TRP A 301 -20.82 -40.13 -48.95
CA TRP A 301 -20.26 -39.00 -48.22
C TRP A 301 -19.67 -39.49 -46.91
N LYS A 302 -18.36 -39.24 -46.70
CA LYS A 302 -17.67 -39.47 -45.44
C LYS A 302 -17.26 -38.13 -44.84
N GLU A 303 -17.51 -37.96 -43.55
CA GLU A 303 -17.00 -36.82 -42.80
C GLU A 303 -15.48 -36.87 -42.71
N ARG A 304 -14.82 -35.72 -42.90
CA ARG A 304 -13.38 -35.60 -42.71
C ARG A 304 -13.06 -35.55 -41.23
N ARG A 305 -12.02 -36.28 -40.84
CA ARG A 305 -11.51 -36.33 -39.47
C ARG A 305 -10.06 -35.86 -39.46
N TYR A 306 -9.69 -35.14 -38.41
CA TYR A 306 -8.40 -34.47 -38.34
C TYR A 306 -7.64 -34.90 -37.09
N LEU A 307 -6.36 -35.20 -37.27
CA LEU A 307 -5.41 -35.45 -36.19
C LEU A 307 -4.41 -34.28 -36.17
N PHE A 308 -4.44 -33.48 -35.12
CA PHE A 308 -3.50 -32.40 -34.89
C PHE A 308 -2.37 -32.88 -33.97
N LEU A 309 -1.15 -32.75 -34.46
CA LEU A 309 0.08 -33.02 -33.70
C LEU A 309 0.83 -31.71 -33.47
N ILE A 310 0.94 -31.27 -32.22
CA ILE A 310 1.38 -29.92 -31.86
C ILE A 310 2.68 -30.00 -31.07
N ASP A 311 3.66 -29.18 -31.45
CA ASP A 311 4.88 -29.00 -30.69
C ASP A 311 4.58 -28.32 -29.34
N HIS A 312 4.93 -28.99 -28.26
CA HIS A 312 4.68 -28.59 -26.88
C HIS A 312 5.98 -28.42 -26.08
N THR A 313 7.12 -28.25 -26.75
CA THR A 313 8.41 -27.92 -26.11
C THR A 313 8.35 -26.64 -25.28
N ALA A 314 7.58 -25.65 -25.72
CA ALA A 314 7.37 -24.39 -25.00
C ALA A 314 5.86 -24.03 -24.96
N PRO A 315 5.07 -24.57 -24.03
CA PRO A 315 3.61 -24.39 -24.02
C PRO A 315 3.16 -22.94 -23.79
N ASP A 316 3.94 -22.18 -23.01
CA ASP A 316 3.66 -20.77 -22.71
C ASP A 316 4.12 -19.82 -23.84
N ALA A 317 4.76 -20.34 -24.89
CA ALA A 317 5.17 -19.55 -26.04
C ALA A 317 3.97 -18.93 -26.75
N HIS A 318 4.11 -17.68 -27.20
CA HIS A 318 3.02 -16.96 -27.86
C HIS A 318 2.52 -17.68 -29.12
N ILE A 319 3.42 -18.34 -29.86
CA ILE A 319 3.05 -19.14 -31.05
C ILE A 319 2.12 -20.31 -30.72
N ASN A 320 2.38 -21.01 -29.60
CA ASN A 320 1.57 -22.13 -29.15
C ASN A 320 0.21 -21.66 -28.61
N GLN A 321 0.18 -20.51 -27.93
CA GLN A 321 -1.07 -19.87 -27.52
C GLN A 321 -1.92 -19.43 -28.73
N LEU A 322 -1.29 -18.91 -29.78
CA LEU A 322 -1.97 -18.57 -31.04
C LEU A 322 -2.54 -19.81 -31.75
N TRP A 323 -1.79 -20.91 -31.80
CA TRP A 323 -2.29 -22.17 -32.35
C TRP A 323 -3.41 -22.77 -31.52
N ASN A 324 -3.30 -22.72 -30.19
CA ASN A 324 -4.39 -23.11 -29.30
C ASN A 324 -5.64 -22.29 -29.59
N PHE A 325 -5.54 -20.97 -29.72
CA PHE A 325 -6.66 -20.11 -30.12
C PHE A 325 -7.30 -20.58 -31.44
N PHE A 326 -6.48 -20.85 -32.47
CA PHE A 326 -6.97 -21.29 -33.77
C PHE A 326 -7.66 -22.65 -33.72
N ILE A 327 -7.10 -23.61 -32.98
CA ILE A 327 -7.68 -24.94 -32.84
C ILE A 327 -9.00 -24.88 -32.04
N HIS A 328 -9.05 -24.11 -30.95
CA HIS A 328 -10.30 -23.90 -30.21
C HIS A 328 -11.37 -23.26 -31.09
N PHE A 329 -11.00 -22.34 -31.99
CA PHE A 329 -11.92 -21.83 -33.00
C PHE A 329 -12.47 -22.97 -33.88
N LEU A 330 -11.65 -23.88 -34.38
CA LEU A 330 -12.12 -25.00 -35.22
C LEU A 330 -13.02 -25.96 -34.42
N GLU A 331 -12.63 -26.32 -33.20
CA GLU A 331 -13.41 -27.22 -32.33
C GLU A 331 -14.80 -26.64 -32.01
N SER A 332 -14.88 -25.33 -31.74
CA SER A 332 -16.15 -24.63 -31.51
C SER A 332 -17.11 -24.69 -32.69
N THR A 333 -16.61 -25.10 -33.88
CA THR A 333 -17.41 -25.21 -35.09
C THR A 333 -17.87 -26.64 -35.40
N ASN A 334 -17.75 -27.62 -34.50
CA ASN A 334 -18.14 -29.02 -34.76
C ASN A 334 -17.31 -29.70 -35.88
N ILE A 335 -16.02 -29.35 -35.98
CA ILE A 335 -15.05 -30.10 -36.78
C ILE A 335 -14.46 -31.20 -35.89
N HIS A 336 -14.39 -32.44 -36.38
CA HIS A 336 -13.89 -33.58 -35.60
C HIS A 336 -12.36 -33.56 -35.55
N ILE A 337 -11.83 -33.07 -34.43
CA ILE A 337 -10.40 -32.89 -34.18
C ILE A 337 -9.95 -33.78 -33.01
N ARG A 338 -8.86 -34.51 -33.21
CA ARG A 338 -8.08 -35.15 -32.15
C ARG A 338 -6.77 -34.40 -31.99
N LYS A 339 -6.40 -34.03 -30.76
CA LYS A 339 -5.20 -33.23 -30.45
C LYS A 339 -4.22 -34.08 -29.66
N TYR A 340 -2.98 -34.08 -30.11
CA TYR A 340 -1.86 -34.68 -29.41
C TYR A 340 -0.67 -33.71 -29.41
N PHE A 341 0.12 -33.81 -28.35
CA PHE A 341 1.26 -32.95 -28.08
C PHE A 341 2.53 -33.79 -28.07
N TYR A 342 3.60 -33.28 -28.68
CA TYR A 342 4.94 -33.88 -28.56
C TYR A 342 5.91 -32.84 -28.01
N GLU A 343 6.94 -33.30 -27.32
CA GLU A 343 7.99 -32.44 -26.76
C GLU A 343 9.28 -32.70 -27.57
N GLU A 344 10.34 -33.17 -26.93
CA GLU A 344 11.63 -33.38 -27.60
C GLU A 344 11.64 -34.59 -28.56
N ASP A 345 10.89 -35.65 -28.22
CA ASP A 345 10.81 -36.88 -29.01
C ASP A 345 9.40 -37.07 -29.61
N ALA A 346 9.31 -36.94 -30.94
CA ALA A 346 8.07 -37.10 -31.69
C ALA A 346 7.46 -38.50 -31.65
N ARG A 347 8.22 -39.52 -31.22
CA ARG A 347 7.71 -40.90 -31.06
C ARG A 347 6.77 -41.01 -29.86
N ILE A 348 6.93 -40.13 -28.88
CA ILE A 348 6.15 -40.12 -27.64
C ILE A 348 5.23 -38.90 -27.70
N VAL A 349 3.93 -39.16 -27.66
CA VAL A 349 2.90 -38.14 -27.78
C VAL A 349 1.99 -38.19 -26.58
N LYS A 350 1.47 -37.03 -26.15
CA LYS A 350 0.54 -36.91 -25.04
C LYS A 350 -0.82 -36.45 -25.55
N ASP A 351 -1.90 -37.06 -25.07
CA ASP A 351 -3.25 -36.57 -25.32
C ASP A 351 -3.53 -35.28 -24.52
N ALA A 352 -4.70 -34.69 -24.72
CA ALA A 352 -5.12 -33.49 -23.97
C ALA A 352 -5.32 -33.72 -22.46
N ALA A 353 -5.44 -34.98 -22.01
CA ALA A 353 -5.51 -35.35 -20.60
C ALA A 353 -4.13 -35.67 -20.00
N GLY A 354 -3.07 -35.66 -20.81
CA GLY A 354 -1.70 -35.98 -20.42
C GLY A 354 -1.34 -37.46 -20.46
N HIS A 355 -2.21 -38.34 -20.99
CA HIS A 355 -1.87 -39.74 -21.18
C HIS A 355 -0.84 -39.88 -22.29
N VAL A 356 0.15 -40.72 -22.04
CA VAL A 356 1.25 -40.97 -22.97
C VAL A 356 0.86 -42.09 -23.95
N ASN A 357 1.05 -41.81 -25.22
CA ASN A 357 0.80 -42.71 -26.35
C ASN A 357 2.06 -42.78 -27.23
N SER A 358 2.13 -43.79 -28.10
CA SER A 358 3.14 -43.85 -29.16
C SER A 358 2.59 -43.28 -30.46
N LEU A 359 3.42 -42.57 -31.22
CA LEU A 359 3.09 -42.15 -32.59
C LEU A 359 2.79 -43.37 -33.48
N GLY A 360 3.43 -44.51 -33.20
CA GLY A 360 3.15 -45.78 -33.87
C GLY A 360 1.70 -46.23 -33.66
N ASP A 361 1.17 -46.13 -32.44
CA ASP A 361 -0.21 -46.50 -32.13
C ASP A 361 -1.19 -45.54 -32.83
N LEU A 362 -0.90 -44.23 -32.79
CA LEU A 362 -1.70 -43.23 -33.51
C LEU A 362 -1.75 -43.52 -35.02
N SER A 363 -0.64 -43.97 -35.60
CA SER A 363 -0.56 -44.29 -37.03
C SER A 363 -1.45 -45.46 -37.44
N TYR A 364 -1.82 -46.33 -36.51
CA TYR A 364 -2.78 -47.41 -36.76
C TYR A 364 -4.21 -46.98 -36.45
N GLU A 365 -4.45 -46.32 -35.32
CA GLU A 365 -5.78 -45.93 -34.86
C GLU A 365 -6.41 -44.83 -35.74
N TYR A 366 -5.58 -43.87 -36.18
CA TYR A 366 -6.02 -42.67 -36.89
C TYR A 366 -5.51 -42.62 -38.34
N ALA A 367 -5.24 -43.77 -38.96
CA ALA A 367 -4.74 -43.85 -40.34
C ALA A 367 -5.67 -43.17 -41.35
N ASP A 368 -6.98 -43.16 -41.10
CA ASP A 368 -8.01 -42.55 -41.96
C ASP A 368 -8.23 -41.05 -41.69
N HIS A 369 -7.45 -40.44 -40.79
CA HIS A 369 -7.52 -39.01 -40.48
C HIS A 369 -6.52 -38.22 -41.33
N HIS A 370 -6.84 -36.95 -41.62
CA HIS A 370 -5.84 -36.01 -42.14
C HIS A 370 -4.91 -35.60 -41.01
N LEU A 371 -3.62 -35.92 -41.14
CA LEU A 371 -2.60 -35.52 -40.19
C LEU A 371 -2.17 -34.08 -40.47
N ILE A 372 -2.35 -33.20 -39.47
CA ILE A 372 -1.92 -31.80 -39.50
C ILE A 372 -0.93 -31.61 -38.36
N ILE A 373 0.32 -31.32 -38.70
CA ILE A 373 1.37 -31.03 -37.72
C ILE A 373 1.55 -29.53 -37.61
N MET A 374 1.59 -28.99 -36.39
CA MET A 374 1.91 -27.60 -36.09
C MET A 374 3.22 -27.56 -35.32
N GLY A 375 4.28 -27.02 -35.93
CA GLY A 375 5.62 -27.06 -35.37
C GLY A 375 6.70 -26.79 -36.41
N ASP A 376 7.94 -26.59 -35.96
CA ASP A 376 9.11 -26.51 -36.83
C ASP A 376 9.61 -27.90 -37.28
N CYS A 377 9.06 -28.97 -36.70
CA CYS A 377 9.33 -30.37 -37.03
C CYS A 377 10.82 -30.75 -36.93
N ARG A 378 11.63 -29.98 -36.19
CA ARG A 378 13.08 -30.27 -36.06
C ARG A 378 13.33 -31.61 -35.40
N SER A 379 12.50 -32.00 -34.44
CA SER A 379 12.58 -33.31 -33.77
C SER A 379 12.35 -34.50 -34.71
N PHE A 380 11.84 -34.29 -35.92
CA PHE A 380 11.60 -35.38 -36.88
C PHE A 380 12.85 -35.69 -37.71
N LEU A 381 13.83 -34.79 -37.72
CA LEU A 381 15.04 -34.86 -38.51
C LEU A 381 16.20 -35.33 -37.63
N ASP A 382 17.02 -36.26 -38.11
CA ASP A 382 18.27 -36.63 -37.45
C ASP A 382 19.37 -35.58 -37.73
N SER A 383 20.47 -35.67 -36.97
CA SER A 383 21.75 -34.91 -36.93
C SER A 383 22.48 -34.71 -38.27
N GLY A 384 21.79 -34.93 -39.37
CA GLY A 384 22.28 -34.93 -40.73
C GLY A 384 21.19 -35.11 -41.78
N ARG A 385 19.96 -34.60 -41.57
CA ARG A 385 19.06 -34.20 -42.67
C ARG A 385 18.21 -35.31 -43.35
N LEU A 386 17.84 -36.35 -42.63
CA LEU A 386 16.81 -37.32 -43.06
C LEU A 386 15.73 -37.45 -41.97
N LEU A 387 14.49 -37.75 -42.38
CA LEU A 387 13.48 -38.20 -41.43
C LEU A 387 14.00 -39.44 -40.72
N GLN A 388 13.86 -39.49 -39.40
CA GLN A 388 14.23 -40.68 -38.63
C GLN A 388 13.51 -41.91 -39.21
N ASN A 389 14.25 -42.99 -39.47
CA ASN A 389 13.71 -44.17 -40.15
C ASN A 389 12.45 -44.71 -39.46
N ASP A 390 12.44 -44.75 -38.13
CA ASP A 390 11.30 -45.23 -37.35
C ASP A 390 10.05 -44.34 -37.56
N LEU A 391 10.23 -43.02 -37.63
CA LEU A 391 9.16 -42.06 -37.90
C LEU A 391 8.66 -42.16 -39.34
N SER A 392 9.55 -42.38 -40.30
CA SER A 392 9.17 -42.51 -41.72
C SER A 392 8.15 -43.62 -41.95
N THR A 393 8.32 -44.77 -41.27
CA THR A 393 7.39 -45.90 -41.36
C THR A 393 6.03 -45.61 -40.72
N CYS A 394 6.01 -44.83 -39.64
CA CYS A 394 4.77 -44.38 -39.01
C CYS A 394 4.01 -43.43 -39.94
N PHE A 395 4.70 -42.41 -40.48
CA PHE A 395 4.09 -41.39 -41.32
C PHE A 395 3.55 -41.94 -42.65
N GLN A 396 4.16 -42.99 -43.22
CA GLN A 396 3.70 -43.61 -44.47
C GLN A 396 2.24 -44.13 -44.40
N LYS A 397 1.71 -44.42 -43.21
CA LYS A 397 0.33 -44.92 -43.06
C LYS A 397 -0.76 -43.87 -43.25
N TRP A 398 -0.42 -42.59 -43.13
CA TRP A 398 -1.37 -41.51 -43.40
C TRP A 398 -1.28 -41.09 -44.87
N ASP A 399 -2.38 -41.18 -45.60
CA ASP A 399 -2.42 -40.74 -47.01
C ASP A 399 -2.27 -39.22 -47.14
N SER A 400 -2.71 -38.47 -46.13
CA SER A 400 -2.71 -37.01 -46.10
C SER A 400 -1.89 -36.49 -44.91
N ARG A 401 -0.76 -35.84 -45.22
CA ARG A 401 0.16 -35.29 -44.21
C ARG A 401 0.50 -33.84 -44.52
N PHE A 402 0.14 -32.96 -43.59
CA PHE A 402 0.33 -31.52 -43.72
C PHE A 402 1.17 -31.00 -42.56
N VAL A 403 2.03 -30.03 -42.85
CA VAL A 403 2.83 -29.32 -41.84
C VAL A 403 2.54 -27.84 -41.95
N ILE A 404 2.07 -27.25 -40.86
CA ILE A 404 1.91 -25.81 -40.68
C ILE A 404 3.14 -25.33 -39.90
N THR A 405 4.09 -24.73 -40.60
CA THR A 405 5.36 -24.28 -40.01
C THR A 405 5.26 -22.84 -39.50
N PRO A 406 5.79 -22.53 -38.31
CA PRO A 406 5.84 -21.16 -37.82
C PRO A 406 6.79 -20.29 -38.65
N LEU A 407 7.69 -20.86 -39.46
CA LEU A 407 8.62 -20.09 -40.30
C LEU A 407 7.91 -19.47 -41.51
N PRO A 408 8.18 -18.19 -41.84
CA PRO A 408 7.67 -17.58 -43.06
C PRO A 408 8.28 -18.26 -44.29
N LEU A 409 7.58 -18.16 -45.42
CA LEU A 409 7.99 -18.80 -46.68
C LEU A 409 9.40 -18.39 -47.15
N SER A 410 9.81 -17.14 -46.88
CA SER A 410 11.13 -16.58 -47.20
C SER A 410 12.28 -17.23 -46.45
N ASP A 411 12.00 -17.78 -45.26
CA ASP A 411 13.00 -18.38 -44.36
C ASP A 411 13.06 -19.90 -44.47
N TRP A 412 12.29 -20.49 -45.39
CA TRP A 412 12.33 -21.92 -45.60
C TRP A 412 13.73 -22.36 -45.98
N SER A 413 14.22 -23.29 -45.21
CA SER A 413 15.58 -23.77 -45.26
C SER A 413 15.62 -25.19 -45.83
N TYR A 414 16.79 -25.81 -45.72
CA TYR A 414 16.98 -27.20 -46.09
C TYR A 414 16.04 -28.16 -45.33
N SER A 415 15.69 -27.86 -44.07
CA SER A 415 14.80 -28.72 -43.27
C SER A 415 13.40 -28.83 -43.88
N GLU A 416 12.82 -27.71 -44.28
CA GLU A 416 11.51 -27.65 -44.94
C GLU A 416 11.53 -28.40 -46.28
N GLN A 417 12.62 -28.26 -47.05
CA GLN A 417 12.80 -28.98 -48.30
C GLN A 417 12.79 -30.51 -48.09
N LYS A 418 13.45 -31.02 -47.05
CA LYS A 418 13.46 -32.47 -46.76
C LYS A 418 12.10 -33.01 -46.35
N LEU A 419 11.33 -32.23 -45.60
CA LEU A 419 9.97 -32.62 -45.25
C LEU A 419 9.09 -32.71 -46.51
N GLN A 420 9.25 -31.77 -47.45
CA GLN A 420 8.55 -31.83 -48.75
C GLN A 420 8.95 -33.06 -49.58
N GLU A 421 10.25 -33.38 -49.65
CA GLU A 421 10.73 -34.61 -50.30
C GLU A 421 10.16 -35.89 -49.67
N SER A 422 9.84 -35.83 -48.38
CA SER A 422 9.25 -36.93 -47.62
C SER A 422 7.72 -37.00 -47.71
N SER A 423 7.13 -36.40 -48.76
CA SER A 423 5.68 -36.41 -49.02
C SER A 423 4.84 -35.74 -47.91
N PHE A 424 5.40 -34.75 -47.22
CA PHE A 424 4.63 -33.77 -46.44
C PHE A 424 4.32 -32.56 -47.30
N GLN A 425 3.10 -32.05 -47.20
CA GLN A 425 2.77 -30.77 -47.80
C GLN A 425 2.92 -29.66 -46.75
N LEU A 426 3.92 -28.80 -46.98
CA LEU A 426 4.29 -27.71 -46.08
C LEU A 426 3.57 -26.42 -46.46
N ILE A 427 3.08 -25.73 -45.44
CA ILE A 427 2.39 -24.45 -45.55
C ILE A 427 2.86 -23.58 -44.38
N PRO A 428 3.19 -22.30 -44.60
CA PRO A 428 3.60 -21.44 -43.51
C PRO A 428 2.36 -20.97 -42.72
N ALA A 429 2.55 -20.63 -41.45
CA ALA A 429 1.48 -20.46 -40.49
C ALA A 429 0.54 -19.28 -40.74
N GLU A 430 0.80 -18.40 -41.71
CA GLU A 430 -0.07 -17.29 -42.09
C GLU A 430 -1.48 -17.78 -42.41
N ILE A 431 -2.49 -17.00 -42.04
CA ILE A 431 -3.90 -17.41 -42.20
C ILE A 431 -4.25 -17.65 -43.66
N ALA A 432 -3.63 -16.92 -44.59
CA ALA A 432 -3.78 -17.11 -46.03
C ALA A 432 -3.19 -18.45 -46.51
N GLY A 433 -2.11 -18.92 -45.90
CA GLY A 433 -1.55 -20.24 -46.14
C GLY A 433 -2.51 -21.34 -45.67
N ILE A 434 -3.01 -21.20 -44.44
CA ILE A 434 -3.99 -22.14 -43.87
C ILE A 434 -5.30 -22.15 -44.66
N GLU A 435 -5.75 -21.00 -45.20
CA GLU A 435 -6.89 -20.91 -46.12
C GLU A 435 -6.66 -21.78 -47.37
N LEU A 436 -5.51 -21.66 -48.02
CA LEU A 436 -5.16 -22.47 -49.19
C LEU A 436 -5.09 -23.96 -48.85
N LEU A 437 -4.50 -24.29 -47.70
CA LEU A 437 -4.44 -25.66 -47.20
C LEU A 437 -5.85 -26.25 -47.03
N SER A 438 -6.74 -25.51 -46.36
CA SER A 438 -8.12 -25.96 -46.14
C SER A 438 -8.84 -26.24 -47.46
N LYS A 439 -8.62 -25.39 -48.47
CA LYS A 439 -9.21 -25.55 -49.80
C LYS A 439 -8.67 -26.80 -50.48
N ALA A 440 -7.35 -26.98 -50.45
CA ALA A 440 -6.68 -28.15 -51.04
C ALA A 440 -7.16 -29.45 -50.39
N ILE A 441 -7.29 -29.50 -49.06
CA ILE A 441 -7.90 -30.61 -48.33
C ILE A 441 -9.32 -30.87 -48.83
N SER A 442 -10.15 -29.83 -48.95
CA SER A 442 -11.55 -30.00 -49.39
C SER A 442 -11.71 -30.51 -50.82
N GLU A 443 -10.70 -30.29 -51.67
CA GLU A 443 -10.63 -30.70 -53.07
C GLU A 443 -9.80 -31.98 -53.29
N ASP A 444 -9.31 -32.61 -52.21
CA ASP A 444 -8.38 -33.76 -52.25
C ASP A 444 -7.18 -33.52 -53.18
N ALA A 445 -6.66 -32.28 -53.13
CA ALA A 445 -5.59 -31.79 -53.99
C ALA A 445 -4.41 -31.26 -53.16
N ASN A 446 -3.27 -31.04 -53.83
CA ASN A 446 -2.11 -30.39 -53.23
C ASN A 446 -2.12 -28.88 -53.52
N VAL A 447 -1.65 -28.07 -52.56
CA VAL A 447 -1.42 -26.63 -52.78
C VAL A 447 -0.26 -26.47 -53.76
N LYS A 448 -0.52 -25.77 -54.88
CA LYS A 448 0.51 -25.50 -55.89
C LYS A 448 1.50 -24.45 -55.36
N PRO A 449 2.82 -24.67 -55.44
CA PRO A 449 3.83 -23.73 -54.91
C PRO A 449 3.71 -22.30 -55.45
N GLY A 450 3.40 -22.14 -56.74
CA GLY A 450 3.20 -20.81 -57.34
C GLY A 450 1.98 -20.05 -56.80
N ILE A 451 0.91 -20.77 -56.44
CA ILE A 451 -0.27 -20.15 -55.81
C ILE A 451 0.05 -19.76 -54.37
N LEU A 452 0.77 -20.62 -53.64
CA LEU A 452 1.23 -20.33 -52.29
C LEU A 452 2.08 -19.06 -52.24
N ALA A 453 3.12 -18.99 -53.09
CA ALA A 453 4.05 -17.86 -53.15
C ALA A 453 3.42 -16.55 -53.64
N SER A 454 2.32 -16.61 -54.39
CA SER A 454 1.58 -15.41 -54.85
C SER A 454 0.52 -14.94 -53.86
N ARG A 455 -0.03 -15.85 -53.05
CA ARG A 455 -1.08 -15.54 -52.07
C ARG A 455 -0.52 -14.96 -50.78
N ILE A 456 0.66 -15.40 -50.36
CA ILE A 456 1.35 -14.86 -49.19
C ILE A 456 1.95 -13.51 -49.58
N LYS A 457 1.29 -12.44 -49.14
CA LYS A 457 1.61 -11.06 -49.50
C LYS A 457 2.87 -10.55 -48.81
N ASP A 458 3.05 -10.93 -47.55
CA ASP A 458 4.07 -10.37 -46.67
C ASP A 458 5.28 -11.28 -46.63
N LYS A 459 6.31 -10.90 -47.40
CA LYS A 459 7.58 -11.63 -47.54
C LYS A 459 8.62 -11.14 -46.52
N TYR A 460 8.21 -10.85 -45.29
CA TYR A 460 9.19 -10.52 -44.28
C TYR A 460 9.97 -11.77 -43.89
N ALA A 461 11.27 -11.60 -43.64
CA ALA A 461 12.17 -12.67 -43.20
C ALA A 461 12.46 -12.46 -41.71
N VAL A 462 12.32 -13.50 -40.90
CA VAL A 462 12.71 -13.54 -39.49
C VAL A 462 14.21 -13.78 -39.38
N LEU A 463 14.78 -14.66 -40.22
CA LEU A 463 16.20 -15.02 -40.18
C LEU A 463 17.17 -13.84 -40.42
N ASN A 464 16.70 -12.77 -41.06
CA ASN A 464 17.50 -11.56 -41.29
C ASN A 464 17.70 -10.72 -40.02
N HIS A 465 16.99 -11.03 -38.92
CA HIS A 465 17.03 -10.28 -37.68
C HIS A 465 17.44 -11.19 -36.52
N GLU A 466 18.45 -10.78 -35.75
CA GLU A 466 18.86 -11.51 -34.54
C GLU A 466 18.04 -11.13 -33.31
N PHE A 467 17.20 -10.09 -33.39
CA PHE A 467 16.37 -9.55 -32.31
C PHE A 467 17.15 -9.22 -31.02
N ARG A 468 18.47 -8.96 -31.13
CA ARG A 468 19.34 -8.57 -30.02
C ARG A 468 19.32 -7.06 -29.75
N THR A 469 18.95 -6.28 -30.76
CA THR A 469 18.93 -4.83 -30.71
C THR A 469 17.55 -4.27 -31.04
N LEU A 470 17.21 -3.12 -30.46
CA LEU A 470 15.94 -2.43 -30.74
C LEU A 470 15.79 -2.04 -32.21
N ALA A 471 16.88 -1.65 -32.87
CA ALA A 471 16.85 -1.27 -34.28
C ALA A 471 16.32 -2.41 -35.16
N GLN A 472 16.78 -3.64 -34.91
CA GLN A 472 16.31 -4.83 -35.62
C GLN A 472 14.84 -5.14 -35.32
N ILE A 473 14.39 -4.96 -34.09
CA ILE A 473 12.97 -5.15 -33.73
C ILE A 473 12.11 -4.13 -34.48
N LYS A 474 12.52 -2.86 -34.49
CA LYS A 474 11.81 -1.78 -35.17
C LYS A 474 11.74 -1.99 -36.68
N GLU A 475 12.86 -2.39 -37.29
CA GLU A 475 12.94 -2.74 -38.71
C GLU A 475 12.04 -3.94 -39.06
N TYR A 476 12.04 -4.99 -38.24
CA TYR A 476 11.21 -6.17 -38.45
C TYR A 476 9.70 -5.85 -38.37
N LEU A 477 9.29 -5.06 -37.37
CA LEU A 477 7.89 -4.73 -37.16
C LEU A 477 7.36 -3.79 -38.24
N ASP A 478 8.20 -2.88 -38.76
CA ASP A 478 7.86 -1.90 -39.81
C ASP A 478 6.59 -1.07 -39.48
N ASP A 479 6.32 -0.88 -38.18
CA ASP A 479 5.17 -0.15 -37.66
C ASP A 479 5.52 0.40 -36.27
N GLU A 480 5.46 1.73 -36.12
CA GLU A 480 5.80 2.41 -34.87
C GLU A 480 4.80 2.10 -33.75
N ILE A 481 3.50 1.97 -34.07
CA ILE A 481 2.45 1.66 -33.10
C ILE A 481 2.66 0.24 -32.59
N LEU A 482 2.92 -0.70 -33.51
CA LEU A 482 3.22 -2.09 -33.15
C LEU A 482 4.51 -2.18 -32.30
N PHE A 483 5.53 -1.38 -32.63
CA PHE A 483 6.74 -1.27 -31.81
C PHE A 483 6.46 -0.75 -30.40
N GLN A 484 5.59 0.25 -30.24
CA GLN A 484 5.16 0.74 -28.93
C GLN A 484 4.35 -0.30 -28.15
N VAL A 485 3.53 -1.11 -28.83
CA VAL A 485 2.86 -2.26 -28.20
C VAL A 485 3.89 -3.27 -27.68
N ILE A 486 4.92 -3.60 -28.45
CA ILE A 486 6.00 -4.50 -27.99
C ILE A 486 6.76 -3.91 -26.81
N CYS A 487 7.06 -2.60 -26.84
CA CYS A 487 7.70 -1.91 -25.71
C CYS A 487 6.83 -1.96 -24.44
N SER A 488 5.51 -1.91 -24.59
CA SER A 488 4.58 -1.95 -23.45
C SER A 488 4.59 -3.29 -22.71
N LEU A 489 4.90 -4.39 -23.39
CA LEU A 489 5.00 -5.72 -22.77
C LEU A 489 6.08 -5.74 -21.67
N ALA A 490 7.12 -4.92 -21.82
CA ALA A 490 8.22 -4.83 -20.86
C ALA A 490 7.79 -4.25 -19.50
N VAL A 491 6.63 -3.58 -19.43
CA VAL A 491 6.08 -3.04 -18.17
C VAL A 491 5.82 -4.15 -17.15
N TYR A 492 5.37 -5.31 -17.61
CA TYR A 492 5.20 -6.50 -16.77
C TYR A 492 6.46 -7.40 -16.86
N PRO A 493 6.98 -7.94 -15.74
CA PRO A 493 8.26 -8.66 -15.74
C PRO A 493 8.23 -10.05 -16.37
N ARG A 494 7.05 -10.61 -16.69
CA ARG A 494 6.92 -11.91 -17.34
C ARG A 494 6.19 -11.78 -18.67
N LEU A 495 6.44 -12.71 -19.57
CA LEU A 495 5.71 -12.78 -20.82
C LEU A 495 4.45 -13.62 -20.63
N ASN A 496 3.29 -13.05 -20.92
CA ASN A 496 2.00 -13.71 -20.79
C ASN A 496 1.07 -13.30 -21.92
N TRP A 497 0.50 -14.30 -22.59
CA TRP A 497 -0.40 -14.13 -23.74
C TRP A 497 -1.59 -13.20 -23.46
N ASN A 498 -2.28 -13.40 -22.33
CA ASN A 498 -3.48 -12.63 -22.00
C ASN A 498 -3.16 -11.16 -21.68
N ILE A 499 -1.99 -10.89 -21.08
CA ILE A 499 -1.48 -9.52 -20.90
C ILE A 499 -1.15 -8.90 -22.26
N THR A 500 -0.47 -9.65 -23.15
CA THR A 500 -0.13 -9.19 -24.50
C THR A 500 -1.37 -8.76 -25.28
N LEU A 501 -2.43 -9.57 -25.28
CA LEU A 501 -3.69 -9.23 -25.96
C LEU A 501 -4.36 -7.98 -25.37
N ALA A 502 -4.43 -7.88 -24.05
CA ALA A 502 -5.04 -6.74 -23.37
C ALA A 502 -4.28 -5.43 -23.62
N LEU A 503 -2.94 -5.47 -23.54
CA LEU A 503 -2.08 -4.32 -23.81
C LEU A 503 -2.20 -3.86 -25.27
N PHE A 504 -2.15 -4.80 -26.22
CA PHE A 504 -2.34 -4.49 -27.63
C PHE A 504 -3.68 -3.79 -27.85
N ALA A 505 -4.78 -4.39 -27.36
CA ALA A 505 -6.12 -3.83 -27.53
C ALA A 505 -6.27 -2.45 -26.89
N ALA A 506 -5.71 -2.24 -25.69
CA ALA A 506 -5.78 -0.98 -24.97
C ALA A 506 -5.01 0.14 -25.70
N ILE A 507 -3.79 -0.14 -26.17
CA ILE A 507 -2.93 0.83 -26.85
C ILE A 507 -3.47 1.18 -28.23
N VAL A 508 -3.86 0.19 -29.05
CA VAL A 508 -4.40 0.45 -30.38
C VAL A 508 -5.71 1.25 -30.34
N LYS A 509 -6.50 1.10 -29.27
CA LYS A 509 -7.73 1.88 -29.05
C LYS A 509 -7.47 3.37 -28.85
N THR A 510 -6.28 3.78 -28.38
CA THR A 510 -5.99 5.21 -28.15
C THR A 510 -5.59 5.97 -29.40
N TYR A 511 -5.21 5.27 -30.48
CA TYR A 511 -4.87 5.91 -31.74
C TYR A 511 -6.14 6.22 -32.57
N PRO A 512 -6.22 7.41 -33.22
CA PRO A 512 -7.38 7.79 -34.04
C PRO A 512 -7.64 6.82 -35.19
N GLU A 513 -8.92 6.68 -35.58
CA GLU A 513 -9.27 5.96 -36.80
C GLU A 513 -8.62 6.62 -38.03
N GLY A 514 -8.07 5.80 -38.94
CA GLY A 514 -7.36 6.27 -40.13
C GLY A 514 -5.86 6.58 -39.93
N SER A 515 -5.32 6.41 -38.73
CA SER A 515 -3.87 6.54 -38.44
C SER A 515 -3.00 5.39 -38.95
N GLY A 516 -3.58 4.43 -39.67
CA GLY A 516 -2.88 3.20 -40.05
C GLY A 516 -2.68 2.22 -38.88
N LYS A 517 -3.47 2.34 -37.81
CA LYS A 517 -3.34 1.47 -36.62
C LYS A 517 -3.39 -0.03 -37.00
N PRO A 518 -2.50 -0.86 -36.43
CA PRO A 518 -2.48 -2.29 -36.72
C PRO A 518 -3.75 -2.98 -36.19
N SER A 519 -4.24 -3.97 -36.93
CA SER A 519 -5.34 -4.84 -36.48
C SER A 519 -4.83 -5.87 -35.49
N LEU A 520 -5.60 -6.13 -34.44
CA LEU A 520 -5.36 -7.27 -33.54
C LEU A 520 -5.93 -8.54 -34.19
N ASP A 521 -5.29 -9.00 -35.26
CA ASP A 521 -5.67 -10.20 -36.02
C ASP A 521 -4.63 -11.32 -35.89
N TYR A 522 -4.94 -12.46 -36.51
CA TYR A 522 -4.09 -13.65 -36.44
C TYR A 522 -2.70 -13.42 -37.05
N ASP A 523 -2.58 -12.75 -38.20
CA ASP A 523 -1.29 -12.58 -38.89
C ASP A 523 -0.39 -11.58 -38.15
N THR A 524 -0.95 -10.54 -37.54
CA THR A 524 -0.22 -9.59 -36.70
C THR A 524 0.29 -10.28 -35.44
N LEU A 525 -0.53 -11.10 -34.79
CA LEU A 525 -0.12 -11.90 -33.64
C LEU A 525 0.91 -12.97 -34.02
N LEU A 526 0.81 -13.56 -35.21
CA LEU A 526 1.82 -14.48 -35.74
C LEU A 526 3.17 -13.76 -35.93
N LYS A 527 3.16 -12.56 -36.52
CA LYS A 527 4.35 -11.72 -36.69
C LYS A 527 5.03 -11.44 -35.35
N ILE A 528 4.25 -11.06 -34.34
CA ILE A 528 4.76 -10.85 -32.98
C ILE A 528 5.30 -12.17 -32.41
N SER A 529 4.53 -13.26 -32.49
CA SER A 529 4.85 -14.55 -31.88
C SER A 529 6.13 -15.18 -32.41
N ARG A 530 6.57 -14.80 -33.62
CA ARG A 530 7.82 -15.26 -34.26
C ARG A 530 9.09 -14.63 -33.65
N ILE A 531 8.97 -13.60 -32.81
CA ILE A 531 10.13 -13.00 -32.15
C ILE A 531 10.69 -14.02 -31.14
N PRO A 532 11.98 -14.42 -31.24
CA PRO A 532 12.49 -15.59 -30.51
C PRO A 532 12.33 -15.55 -29.00
N TRP A 533 12.47 -14.38 -28.37
CA TRP A 533 12.33 -14.26 -26.91
C TRP A 533 10.87 -14.31 -26.42
N LEU A 534 9.87 -14.26 -27.30
CA LEU A 534 8.46 -14.54 -26.97
C LEU A 534 8.13 -16.04 -26.93
N HIS A 535 9.08 -16.88 -27.35
CA HIS A 535 9.00 -18.33 -27.17
C HIS A 535 9.34 -18.74 -25.74
N THR A 536 10.00 -17.85 -24.98
CA THR A 536 10.31 -18.04 -23.56
C THR A 536 9.39 -17.19 -22.69
N SER A 537 9.04 -17.66 -21.49
CA SER A 537 8.20 -16.90 -20.56
C SER A 537 8.95 -15.77 -19.81
N GLN A 538 10.24 -15.59 -20.09
CA GLN A 538 11.14 -14.67 -19.39
C GLN A 538 11.91 -13.76 -20.34
N TRP A 539 12.11 -12.51 -19.92
CA TRP A 539 12.95 -11.55 -20.63
C TRP A 539 14.42 -11.72 -20.25
N THR A 540 15.33 -11.41 -21.17
CA THR A 540 16.66 -10.96 -20.73
C THR A 540 16.51 -9.55 -20.13
N GLN A 541 17.13 -9.32 -18.98
CA GLN A 541 17.01 -8.04 -18.27
C GLN A 541 17.51 -6.86 -19.12
N SER A 542 18.49 -7.09 -20.00
CA SER A 542 18.99 -6.10 -20.96
C SER A 542 17.97 -5.72 -22.03
N THR A 543 17.29 -6.68 -22.66
CA THR A 543 16.27 -6.41 -23.68
C THR A 543 15.09 -5.69 -23.06
N ARG A 544 14.68 -6.09 -21.85
CA ARG A 544 13.60 -5.42 -21.12
C ARG A 544 13.92 -3.96 -20.80
N LEU A 545 15.13 -3.66 -20.31
CA LEU A 545 15.56 -2.28 -20.06
C LEU A 545 15.52 -1.44 -21.34
N GLN A 546 16.01 -1.99 -22.46
CA GLN A 546 16.00 -1.31 -23.75
C GLN A 546 14.57 -0.96 -24.20
N LEU A 547 13.64 -1.92 -24.13
CA LEU A 547 12.22 -1.71 -24.46
C LEU A 547 11.56 -0.68 -23.54
N LEU A 548 11.82 -0.76 -22.23
CA LEU A 548 11.34 0.21 -21.26
C LEU A 548 11.82 1.64 -21.58
N ASN A 549 13.09 1.80 -21.97
CA ASN A 549 13.67 3.10 -22.33
C ASN A 549 13.12 3.66 -23.66
N SER A 550 12.60 2.82 -24.55
CA SER A 550 11.97 3.22 -25.82
C SER A 550 10.45 3.38 -25.74
N LEU A 551 9.84 3.05 -24.59
CA LEU A 551 8.42 3.18 -24.36
C LEU A 551 8.05 4.66 -24.15
N GLU A 552 7.11 5.16 -24.94
CA GLU A 552 6.60 6.52 -24.79
C GLU A 552 5.84 6.69 -23.46
N PRO A 553 5.98 7.85 -22.77
CA PRO A 553 5.31 8.06 -21.48
C PRO A 553 3.78 7.90 -21.53
N ALA A 554 3.14 8.35 -22.61
CA ALA A 554 1.69 8.22 -22.81
C ALA A 554 1.28 6.74 -22.91
N THR A 555 2.02 5.96 -23.69
CA THR A 555 1.81 4.51 -23.85
C THR A 555 2.10 3.76 -22.55
N GLU A 556 3.12 4.16 -21.79
CA GLU A 556 3.43 3.55 -20.49
C GLU A 556 2.30 3.75 -19.48
N ILE A 557 1.69 4.94 -19.44
CA ILE A 557 0.53 5.20 -18.57
C ILE A 557 -0.61 4.22 -18.91
N ILE A 558 -0.96 4.08 -20.19
CA ILE A 558 -2.01 3.17 -20.64
C ILE A 558 -1.66 1.71 -20.29
N ALA A 559 -0.40 1.32 -20.51
CA ALA A 559 0.06 -0.04 -20.22
C ALA A 559 -0.05 -0.37 -18.73
N ARG A 560 0.41 0.54 -17.86
CA ARG A 560 0.33 0.37 -16.40
C ARG A 560 -1.10 0.37 -15.89
N GLU A 561 -1.97 1.23 -16.41
CA GLU A 561 -3.40 1.23 -16.09
C GLU A 561 -4.07 -0.08 -16.50
N THR A 562 -3.74 -0.59 -17.69
CA THR A 562 -4.25 -1.87 -18.19
C THR A 562 -3.81 -3.03 -17.31
N ILE A 563 -2.53 -3.08 -16.93
CA ILE A 563 -2.00 -4.11 -16.02
C ILE A 563 -2.67 -4.02 -14.65
N LEU A 564 -2.85 -2.82 -14.08
CA LEU A 564 -3.57 -2.67 -12.81
C LEU A 564 -5.00 -3.17 -12.88
N ASN A 565 -5.70 -2.89 -13.98
CA ASN A 565 -7.07 -3.38 -14.17
C ASN A 565 -7.12 -4.91 -14.21
N LEU A 566 -6.19 -5.55 -14.94
CA LEU A 566 -6.06 -7.01 -14.97
C LEU A 566 -5.74 -7.60 -13.59
N LEU A 567 -4.83 -6.97 -12.84
CA LEU A 567 -4.48 -7.42 -11.49
C LEU A 567 -5.66 -7.30 -10.53
N ASN A 568 -6.44 -6.22 -10.62
CA ASN A 568 -7.65 -6.03 -9.82
C ASN A 568 -8.75 -7.04 -10.16
N GLU A 569 -8.84 -7.47 -11.43
CA GLU A 569 -9.80 -8.49 -11.86
C GLU A 569 -9.50 -9.86 -11.24
N ILE A 570 -8.22 -10.22 -11.12
CA ILE A 570 -7.80 -11.52 -10.57
C ILE A 570 -7.63 -11.52 -9.03
N ASP A 571 -7.51 -10.36 -8.38
CA ASP A 571 -7.40 -10.25 -6.91
C ASP A 571 -8.41 -11.11 -6.13
N PRO A 572 -9.72 -11.12 -6.46
CA PRO A 572 -10.68 -11.98 -5.75
C PRO A 572 -10.51 -13.48 -6.04
N LEU A 573 -9.82 -13.86 -7.11
CA LEU A 573 -9.60 -15.25 -7.53
C LEU A 573 -8.33 -15.85 -6.91
N VAL A 574 -7.40 -15.02 -6.44
CA VAL A 574 -6.11 -15.46 -5.90
C VAL A 574 -6.23 -15.72 -4.39
N ALA A 575 -5.77 -16.90 -3.94
CA ALA A 575 -5.77 -17.25 -2.53
C ALA A 575 -4.85 -16.31 -1.70
N ARG A 576 -5.37 -15.70 -0.62
CA ARG A 576 -4.73 -14.60 0.14
C ARG A 576 -3.32 -14.88 0.66
N ASP A 577 -3.02 -16.14 0.95
CA ASP A 577 -1.75 -16.59 1.54
C ASP A 577 -0.89 -17.39 0.54
N SER A 578 -1.21 -17.31 -0.75
CA SER A 578 -0.42 -17.96 -1.81
C SER A 578 0.75 -17.08 -2.27
N PRO A 579 1.83 -17.66 -2.83
CA PRO A 579 2.89 -16.87 -3.44
C PRO A 579 2.38 -16.03 -4.65
N ALA A 580 1.32 -16.49 -5.32
CA ALA A 580 0.63 -15.70 -6.36
C ALA A 580 0.04 -14.39 -5.78
N SER A 581 -0.53 -14.43 -4.57
CA SER A 581 -1.03 -13.20 -3.91
C SER A 581 0.09 -12.22 -3.61
N GLN A 582 1.29 -12.72 -3.30
CA GLN A 582 2.46 -11.86 -3.07
C GLN A 582 2.88 -11.17 -4.38
N GLU A 583 3.01 -11.94 -5.47
CA GLU A 583 3.31 -11.39 -6.80
C GLU A 583 2.26 -10.35 -7.23
N LEU A 584 0.96 -10.66 -7.08
CA LEU A 584 -0.13 -9.74 -7.40
C LEU A 584 0.00 -8.42 -6.65
N LYS A 585 0.19 -8.49 -5.33
CA LYS A 585 0.37 -7.30 -4.49
C LYS A 585 1.59 -6.52 -4.95
N ILE A 586 2.73 -7.18 -5.19
CA ILE A 586 3.95 -6.53 -5.67
C ILE A 586 3.70 -5.79 -6.98
N GLN A 587 3.13 -6.46 -7.99
CA GLN A 587 2.89 -5.86 -9.30
C GLN A 587 1.87 -4.73 -9.21
N ALA A 588 0.82 -4.85 -8.39
CA ALA A 588 -0.15 -3.79 -8.16
C ALA A 588 0.50 -2.57 -7.49
N ARG A 589 1.41 -2.79 -6.53
CA ARG A 589 2.15 -1.73 -5.84
C ARG A 589 3.10 -0.98 -6.79
N ILE A 590 3.87 -1.71 -7.60
CA ILE A 590 4.77 -1.11 -8.60
C ILE A 590 3.95 -0.25 -9.55
N ASN A 591 2.94 -0.81 -10.21
CA ASN A 591 2.20 -0.07 -11.24
C ASN A 591 1.44 1.13 -10.67
N SER A 592 0.84 1.02 -9.47
CA SER A 592 0.15 2.14 -8.81
C SER A 592 1.10 3.25 -8.36
N PHE A 593 2.32 2.93 -7.91
CA PHE A 593 3.33 3.94 -7.59
C PHE A 593 3.69 4.79 -8.81
N PHE A 594 4.02 4.14 -9.93
CA PHE A 594 4.43 4.83 -11.17
C PHE A 594 3.32 5.72 -11.76
N LEU A 595 2.05 5.32 -11.57
CA LEU A 595 0.90 6.08 -12.03
C LEU A 595 0.52 7.23 -11.09
N TYR A 596 0.51 7.00 -9.77
CA TYR A 596 -0.21 7.88 -8.84
C TYR A 596 0.67 8.60 -7.81
N ALA A 597 1.98 8.33 -7.71
CA ALA A 597 2.82 8.93 -6.67
C ALA A 597 2.85 10.48 -6.69
N HIS A 598 2.52 11.12 -7.81
CA HIS A 598 2.43 12.59 -7.94
C HIS A 598 1.17 13.18 -7.31
N ASP A 599 0.11 12.39 -7.12
CA ASP A 599 -1.17 12.82 -6.56
C ASP A 599 -1.34 12.23 -5.16
N PRO A 600 -1.06 13.01 -4.09
CA PRO A 600 -1.15 12.53 -2.72
C PRO A 600 -2.56 12.05 -2.32
N GLN A 601 -3.62 12.54 -2.97
CA GLN A 601 -4.99 12.12 -2.65
C GLN A 601 -5.31 10.77 -3.27
N ARG A 602 -5.00 10.57 -4.54
CA ARG A 602 -5.17 9.27 -5.21
C ARG A 602 -4.23 8.23 -4.62
N TYR A 603 -2.98 8.60 -4.37
CA TYR A 603 -2.00 7.69 -3.76
C TYR A 603 -2.38 7.28 -2.33
N LYS A 604 -3.19 8.07 -1.61
CA LYS A 604 -3.70 7.72 -0.29
C LYS A 604 -4.63 6.50 -0.30
N GLN A 605 -5.30 6.21 -1.42
CA GLN A 605 -6.06 4.95 -1.59
C GLN A 605 -5.12 3.73 -1.55
N TYR A 606 -3.85 3.96 -1.84
CA TYR A 606 -2.75 3.01 -1.76
C TYR A 606 -1.81 3.35 -0.57
N ALA A 607 -2.32 3.94 0.51
CA ALA A 607 -1.46 4.32 1.66
C ALA A 607 -0.81 3.10 2.34
N ASP A 608 -1.48 1.95 2.35
CA ASP A 608 -0.90 0.68 2.84
C ASP A 608 0.22 0.18 1.90
N VAL A 609 0.09 0.45 0.60
CA VAL A 609 1.12 0.19 -0.42
C VAL A 609 2.37 1.04 -0.20
N LYS A 610 2.23 2.28 0.27
CA LYS A 610 3.35 3.23 0.42
C LYS A 610 4.48 2.73 1.32
N ASN A 611 4.15 2.21 2.51
CA ASN A 611 5.15 1.72 3.46
C ASN A 611 5.78 0.40 3.02
N ASP A 612 4.97 -0.47 2.42
CA ASP A 612 5.43 -1.77 1.91
C ASP A 612 6.28 -1.62 0.66
N PHE A 613 5.95 -0.66 -0.23
CA PHE A 613 6.70 -0.38 -1.44
C PHE A 613 8.13 0.07 -1.12
N LEU A 614 8.33 0.94 -0.11
CA LEU A 614 9.67 1.38 0.28
C LEU A 614 10.55 0.22 0.78
N HIS A 615 9.97 -0.73 1.50
CA HIS A 615 10.68 -1.92 1.94
C HIS A 615 11.03 -2.80 0.74
N TYR A 616 10.05 -3.08 -0.11
CA TYR A 616 10.23 -3.89 -1.30
C TYR A 616 11.24 -3.28 -2.28
N TRP A 617 11.20 -1.97 -2.50
CA TRP A 617 12.08 -1.26 -3.43
C TRP A 617 13.57 -1.43 -3.06
N LYS A 618 13.87 -1.44 -1.76
CA LYS A 618 15.23 -1.70 -1.25
C LYS A 618 15.69 -3.11 -1.65
N ASP A 619 14.82 -4.10 -1.50
CA ASP A 619 15.09 -5.52 -1.74
C ASP A 619 14.75 -5.99 -3.17
N LEU A 620 14.38 -5.09 -4.08
CA LEU A 620 13.95 -5.42 -5.44
C LEU A 620 15.14 -5.96 -6.26
N ASP A 621 15.14 -7.25 -6.61
CA ASP A 621 16.18 -7.86 -7.44
C ASP A 621 16.06 -7.55 -8.95
N GLU A 622 15.04 -6.77 -9.34
CA GLU A 622 14.75 -6.43 -10.72
C GLU A 622 15.65 -5.30 -11.25
N TRP A 623 16.82 -5.69 -11.78
CA TRP A 623 17.82 -4.76 -12.30
C TRP A 623 17.27 -3.81 -13.39
N SER A 624 16.47 -4.31 -14.34
CA SER A 624 15.98 -3.49 -15.46
C SER A 624 15.13 -2.30 -14.98
N LEU A 625 14.32 -2.52 -13.94
CA LEU A 625 13.48 -1.46 -13.39
C LEU A 625 14.32 -0.46 -12.60
N LYS A 626 15.23 -0.94 -11.73
CA LYS A 626 16.17 -0.09 -11.00
C LYS A 626 16.97 0.81 -11.94
N GLU A 627 17.55 0.24 -13.00
CA GLU A 627 18.36 1.01 -13.96
C GLU A 627 17.55 2.06 -14.72
N ARG A 628 16.31 1.72 -15.14
CA ARG A 628 15.38 2.71 -15.75
C ARG A 628 15.14 3.91 -14.84
N THR A 629 15.02 3.67 -13.53
CA THR A 629 14.67 4.71 -12.55
C THR A 629 15.82 5.62 -12.15
N LYS A 630 17.08 5.22 -12.38
CA LYS A 630 18.26 6.03 -12.02
C LYS A 630 18.39 7.30 -12.84
N ASN A 631 18.08 7.19 -14.14
CA ASN A 631 18.31 8.27 -15.12
C ASN A 631 17.00 8.91 -15.63
N GLY A 632 15.85 8.44 -15.14
CA GLY A 632 14.52 8.77 -15.68
C GLY A 632 13.66 9.62 -14.75
N LEU A 633 12.73 10.36 -15.36
CA LEU A 633 11.70 11.14 -14.66
C LEU A 633 10.60 10.20 -14.15
N MET A 634 10.36 10.17 -12.84
CA MET A 634 9.22 9.47 -12.23
C MET A 634 8.54 10.39 -11.21
N PRO A 635 7.24 10.23 -10.93
CA PRO A 635 6.22 9.41 -11.61
C PRO A 635 5.75 10.01 -12.95
N LEU A 636 5.25 9.15 -13.85
CA LEU A 636 4.99 9.49 -15.27
C LEU A 636 3.91 10.56 -15.48
N ASN A 637 2.95 10.66 -14.56
CA ASN A 637 1.86 11.64 -14.61
C ASN A 637 2.14 12.95 -13.85
N GLY A 638 3.32 13.11 -13.24
CA GLY A 638 3.70 14.32 -12.51
C GLY A 638 4.12 15.45 -13.45
N LYS A 639 3.19 16.33 -13.85
CA LYS A 639 3.56 17.56 -14.59
C LYS A 639 4.53 18.40 -13.75
N GLY A 640 5.78 18.51 -14.19
CA GLY A 640 6.80 19.37 -13.57
C GLY A 640 7.37 18.87 -12.24
N GLN A 641 7.10 17.62 -11.85
CA GLN A 641 7.69 16.97 -10.68
C GLN A 641 8.65 15.88 -11.15
N THR A 642 9.89 16.27 -11.42
CA THR A 642 10.96 15.38 -11.84
C THR A 642 11.71 14.90 -10.60
N THR A 643 11.27 13.80 -9.99
CA THR A 643 11.98 13.20 -8.85
C THR A 643 12.37 11.77 -9.18
N THR A 644 13.61 11.36 -8.92
CA THR A 644 13.91 9.92 -9.01
C THR A 644 13.16 9.16 -7.92
N VAL A 645 13.05 7.83 -8.05
CA VAL A 645 12.44 7.02 -6.99
C VAL A 645 13.22 7.16 -5.68
N GLU A 646 14.55 7.25 -5.76
CA GLU A 646 15.40 7.47 -4.58
C GLU A 646 15.15 8.84 -3.94
N GLU A 647 15.02 9.90 -4.74
CA GLU A 647 14.66 11.23 -4.23
C GLU A 647 13.27 11.24 -3.59
N PHE A 648 12.29 10.56 -4.18
CA PHE A 648 10.97 10.39 -3.59
C PHE A 648 11.04 9.67 -2.24
N VAL A 649 11.78 8.56 -2.16
CA VAL A 649 12.03 7.82 -0.92
C VAL A 649 12.66 8.72 0.14
N LEU A 650 13.68 9.50 -0.23
CA LEU A 650 14.37 10.42 0.67
C LEU A 650 13.47 11.57 1.14
N GLN A 651 12.69 12.17 0.24
CA GLN A 651 11.75 13.24 0.58
C GLN A 651 10.66 12.74 1.53
N GLU A 652 10.18 11.52 1.35
CA GLU A 652 9.20 10.89 2.24
C GLU A 652 9.80 10.59 3.62
N GLU A 653 10.99 9.99 3.68
CA GLU A 653 11.68 9.77 4.96
C GLU A 653 11.93 11.10 5.70
N GLN A 654 12.26 12.17 4.97
CA GLN A 654 12.41 13.51 5.53
C GLN A 654 11.08 14.12 5.98
N PHE A 655 10.01 13.95 5.21
CA PHE A 655 8.68 14.43 5.54
C PHE A 655 8.17 13.76 6.82
N GLU A 656 8.34 12.44 6.96
CA GLU A 656 8.00 11.72 8.19
C GLU A 656 8.81 12.24 9.38
N LYS A 657 10.13 12.38 9.24
CA LYS A 657 10.99 12.95 10.30
C LYS A 657 10.56 14.35 10.70
N ARG A 658 10.24 15.21 9.72
CA ARG A 658 9.79 16.59 9.95
C ARG A 658 8.42 16.62 10.63
N ASN A 659 7.50 15.76 10.21
CA ASN A 659 6.16 15.67 10.79
C ASN A 659 6.20 15.14 12.22
N VAL A 660 7.04 14.13 12.49
CA VAL A 660 7.32 13.66 13.85
C VAL A 660 7.89 14.80 14.70
N THR A 661 8.90 15.51 14.20
CA THR A 661 9.55 16.64 14.90
C THR A 661 8.55 17.78 15.18
N PHE A 662 7.73 18.15 14.21
CA PHE A 662 6.65 19.13 14.37
C PHE A 662 5.64 18.70 15.45
N LEU A 663 5.22 17.42 15.42
CA LEU A 663 4.33 16.87 16.43
C LEU A 663 4.97 16.95 17.84
N ARG A 664 6.29 16.72 17.97
CA ARG A 664 7.01 16.88 19.25
C ARG A 664 6.91 18.31 19.76
N ILE A 665 7.21 19.28 18.89
CA ILE A 665 7.22 20.71 19.24
C ILE A 665 5.82 21.15 19.67
N VAL A 666 4.78 20.76 18.93
CA VAL A 666 3.39 21.12 19.24
C VAL A 666 2.95 20.51 20.57
N LEU A 667 3.25 19.24 20.83
CA LEU A 667 2.90 18.57 22.08
C LEU A 667 3.58 19.20 23.32
N LEU A 668 4.82 19.67 23.17
CA LEU A 668 5.58 20.31 24.25
C LEU A 668 5.11 21.74 24.55
N THR A 669 4.74 22.51 23.53
CA THR A 669 4.53 23.97 23.66
C THR A 669 3.06 24.38 23.81
N LEU A 670 2.12 23.61 23.24
CA LEU A 670 0.70 23.94 23.24
C LEU A 670 0.08 24.00 24.66
N PRO A 671 0.44 23.12 25.61
CA PRO A 671 -0.04 23.23 26.99
C PRO A 671 0.45 24.49 27.72
N ALA A 672 1.68 24.93 27.46
CA ALA A 672 2.21 26.17 28.03
C ALA A 672 1.52 27.41 27.46
N ALA A 673 1.32 27.45 26.14
CA ALA A 673 0.62 28.54 25.47
C ALA A 673 -0.84 28.66 25.96
N THR A 674 -1.54 27.53 26.08
CA THR A 674 -2.94 27.51 26.57
C THR A 674 -3.04 27.90 28.04
N LEU A 675 -2.14 27.43 28.90
CA LEU A 675 -2.09 27.80 30.31
C LEU A 675 -1.79 29.29 30.50
N TYR A 676 -0.87 29.85 29.70
CA TYR A 676 -0.57 31.28 29.71
C TYR A 676 -1.79 32.13 29.31
N ILE A 677 -2.47 31.76 28.23
CA ILE A 677 -3.71 32.43 27.77
C ILE A 677 -4.79 32.36 28.87
N LEU A 678 -4.93 31.23 29.54
CA LEU A 678 -5.94 31.04 30.58
C LEU A 678 -5.62 31.88 31.84
N LEU A 679 -4.36 31.90 32.28
CA LEU A 679 -3.95 32.69 33.45
C LEU A 679 -3.99 34.20 33.19
N THR A 680 -3.73 34.65 31.96
CA THR A 680 -3.82 36.07 31.57
C THR A 680 -5.26 36.55 31.45
N LEU A 681 -6.17 35.71 30.96
CA LEU A 681 -7.59 36.03 30.86
C LEU A 681 -8.29 36.08 32.22
N PHE A 682 -7.99 35.13 33.12
CA PHE A 682 -8.72 34.99 34.38
C PHE A 682 -8.12 35.76 35.57
N LYS A 683 -6.91 36.31 35.45
CA LYS A 683 -6.20 37.13 36.47
C LYS A 683 -6.53 36.70 37.92
N PRO A 684 -6.19 35.47 38.35
CA PRO A 684 -6.54 35.00 39.69
C PRO A 684 -5.93 35.95 40.74
N THR A 685 -6.78 36.60 41.52
CA THR A 685 -6.43 37.62 42.52
C THR A 685 -5.70 37.06 43.76
N MET A 686 -5.37 35.76 43.77
CA MET A 686 -5.14 34.99 44.99
C MET A 686 -3.69 34.55 45.25
N VAL A 687 -2.67 35.16 44.61
CA VAL A 687 -1.27 34.73 44.84
C VAL A 687 -0.25 35.86 45.04
N TYR A 688 -0.60 37.14 44.91
CA TYR A 688 0.45 38.18 44.95
C TYR A 688 0.16 39.28 45.98
N PRO A 689 0.76 39.24 47.19
CA PRO A 689 1.22 40.51 47.76
C PRO A 689 2.12 41.15 46.70
N GLY A 690 1.95 42.44 46.40
CA GLY A 690 2.71 43.11 45.33
C GLY A 690 4.21 43.01 45.56
N THR A 691 4.85 41.95 45.06
CA THR A 691 6.30 41.81 45.06
C THR A 691 6.82 42.62 43.90
N TYR A 692 7.44 43.72 44.25
CA TYR A 692 8.12 44.58 43.32
C TYR A 692 9.54 44.08 43.09
N GLU A 693 10.13 44.43 41.95
CA GLU A 693 11.55 44.20 41.74
C GLU A 693 12.37 44.87 42.86
N PRO A 694 13.47 44.24 43.35
CA PRO A 694 14.27 44.78 44.44
C PRO A 694 14.84 46.16 44.06
N VAL A 695 14.70 47.13 44.96
CA VAL A 695 15.09 48.53 44.75
C VAL A 695 16.38 48.85 45.53
N SER A 696 17.04 49.95 45.20
CA SER A 696 18.25 50.41 45.88
C SER A 696 18.16 51.91 46.18
N PHE A 697 18.68 52.35 47.32
CA PHE A 697 18.66 53.77 47.73
C PHE A 697 19.95 54.14 48.49
N THR A 698 20.24 55.43 48.62
CA THR A 698 21.44 55.93 49.32
C THR A 698 21.06 56.66 50.61
N ALA A 699 21.67 56.29 51.74
CA ALA A 699 21.52 56.99 53.00
C ALA A 699 22.68 58.00 53.21
N PHE A 700 22.38 59.30 53.24
CA PHE A 700 23.34 60.36 53.56
C PHE A 700 23.34 60.63 55.06
N ILE A 701 24.50 60.64 55.70
CA ILE A 701 24.60 60.81 57.15
C ILE A 701 25.08 62.23 57.42
N LYS A 702 24.26 63.02 58.12
CA LYS A 702 24.60 64.38 58.54
C LYS A 702 24.69 64.44 60.06
N LYS A 703 25.82 64.91 60.54
CA LYS A 703 26.09 65.05 61.97
C LYS A 703 25.94 66.51 62.38
N ASP A 704 25.23 66.77 63.48
CA ASP A 704 25.14 68.13 64.04
C ASP A 704 26.56 68.62 64.40
N PRO A 705 26.98 69.85 64.01
CA PRO A 705 28.30 70.41 64.35
C PRO A 705 28.62 70.43 65.86
N GLY A 706 27.62 70.31 66.75
CA GLY A 706 27.83 70.13 68.19
C GLY A 706 28.19 68.70 68.65
N CYS A 707 28.15 67.69 67.77
CA CYS A 707 28.43 66.30 68.14
C CYS A 707 29.92 65.96 67.96
N ASN A 708 30.65 65.78 69.06
CA ASN A 708 32.07 65.38 69.05
C ASN A 708 32.31 63.85 69.02
N LYS A 709 31.25 63.02 68.96
CA LYS A 709 31.37 61.55 68.96
C LYS A 709 31.67 60.99 67.57
N GLU A 710 32.74 60.23 67.37
CA GLU A 710 33.04 59.58 66.08
C GLU A 710 32.25 58.27 65.94
N ILE A 711 31.73 58.00 64.74
CA ILE A 711 31.08 56.73 64.41
C ILE A 711 32.17 55.70 64.15
N SER A 712 32.15 54.59 64.88
CA SER A 712 33.11 53.50 64.76
C SER A 712 32.68 52.44 63.74
N ARG A 713 31.39 52.06 63.73
CA ARG A 713 30.82 51.04 62.86
C ARG A 713 29.37 51.35 62.54
N VAL A 714 28.92 50.88 61.37
CA VAL A 714 27.50 50.89 60.97
C VAL A 714 27.08 49.48 60.61
N ILE A 715 25.99 49.00 61.19
CA ILE A 715 25.40 47.70 60.89
C ILE A 715 24.11 47.93 60.11
N VAL A 716 24.05 47.39 58.90
CA VAL A 716 22.86 47.39 58.04
C VAL A 716 22.12 46.08 58.23
N SER A 717 20.98 46.15 58.90
CA SER A 717 20.14 45.01 59.26
C SER A 717 19.02 44.83 58.24
N ARG A 718 19.07 43.71 57.50
CA ARG A 718 18.02 43.22 56.59
C ARG A 718 17.41 41.94 57.17
N LEU A 719 16.25 41.51 56.68
CA LEU A 719 15.55 40.35 57.23
C LEU A 719 16.35 39.04 57.25
N ASP A 720 17.33 38.90 56.34
CA ASP A 720 18.10 37.68 56.11
C ASP A 720 19.62 37.90 56.22
N ARG A 721 20.08 39.13 56.43
CA ARG A 721 21.51 39.48 56.38
C ARG A 721 21.85 40.73 57.20
N PHE A 722 23.02 40.71 57.83
CA PHE A 722 23.63 41.88 58.47
C PHE A 722 24.95 42.20 57.76
N ASP A 723 25.08 43.42 57.24
CA ASP A 723 26.34 43.90 56.68
C ASP A 723 26.95 44.92 57.65
N THR A 724 28.18 44.66 58.12
CA THR A 724 28.90 45.55 59.04
C THR A 724 29.97 46.35 58.29
N ILE A 725 29.94 47.67 58.44
CA ILE A 725 30.85 48.60 57.80
C ILE A 725 31.68 49.29 58.89
N ASN A 726 32.98 49.01 58.92
CA ASN A 726 33.92 49.64 59.86
C ASN A 726 34.40 50.99 59.30
N VAL A 727 34.24 52.06 60.07
CA VAL A 727 34.69 53.40 59.67
C VAL A 727 36.13 53.61 60.17
N LYS A 728 37.08 53.84 59.25
CA LYS A 728 38.49 54.10 59.61
C LYS A 728 38.65 55.54 60.10
N LYS A 729 39.49 55.74 61.13
CA LYS A 729 39.83 57.07 61.69
C LYS A 729 40.23 58.05 60.58
N GLY A 730 39.51 59.16 60.45
CA GLY A 730 39.75 60.21 59.46
C GLY A 730 38.92 60.15 58.17
N ASN A 731 37.98 59.19 58.04
CA ASN A 731 37.03 59.14 56.92
C ASN A 731 35.63 59.55 57.41
N ASP A 732 35.10 60.68 56.94
CA ASP A 732 33.72 61.06 57.19
C ASP A 732 32.78 60.16 56.39
N LEU A 733 32.00 59.33 57.09
CA LEU A 733 30.98 58.47 56.48
C LEU A 733 29.80 59.35 56.02
N ASN A 734 29.94 60.00 54.87
CA ASN A 734 28.98 60.99 54.37
C ASN A 734 27.78 60.36 53.64
N TYR A 735 27.93 59.17 53.08
CA TYR A 735 26.85 58.43 52.41
C TYR A 735 27.07 56.91 52.45
N LEU A 736 25.97 56.18 52.38
CA LEU A 736 25.91 54.72 52.47
C LEU A 736 24.94 54.18 51.41
N PRO A 737 25.42 53.51 50.34
CA PRO A 737 24.54 52.86 49.36
C PRO A 737 23.93 51.57 49.93
N ILE A 738 22.62 51.41 49.80
CA ILE A 738 21.86 50.24 50.24
C ILE A 738 21.22 49.61 49.00
N GLU A 739 21.74 48.44 48.62
CA GLU A 739 21.34 47.74 47.40
C GLU A 739 20.42 46.56 47.66
N LYS A 740 19.50 46.27 46.72
CA LYS A 740 18.64 45.08 46.70
C LYS A 740 17.78 44.91 47.96
N VAL A 741 16.94 45.90 48.23
CA VAL A 741 15.99 45.89 49.35
C VAL A 741 14.54 45.91 48.85
N GLU A 742 13.64 45.37 49.66
CA GLU A 742 12.21 45.40 49.34
C GLU A 742 11.66 46.83 49.47
N TYR A 743 10.86 47.24 48.47
CA TYR A 743 10.24 48.56 48.47
C TYR A 743 9.34 48.75 49.70
N ASN A 744 9.46 49.91 50.36
CA ASN A 744 8.64 50.31 51.51
C ASN A 744 8.72 49.38 52.75
N ARG A 745 9.80 48.61 52.90
CA ARG A 745 10.08 47.81 54.09
C ARG A 745 11.23 48.45 54.90
N PRO A 746 11.13 48.52 56.24
CA PRO A 746 12.16 49.17 57.05
C PRO A 746 13.46 48.34 57.06
N VAL A 747 14.57 49.01 56.78
CA VAL A 747 15.95 48.53 56.90
C VAL A 747 16.55 49.18 58.15
N GLY A 748 17.07 48.38 59.08
CA GLY A 748 17.68 48.92 60.30
C GLY A 748 19.10 49.41 60.05
N LEU A 749 19.40 50.67 60.38
CA LEU A 749 20.76 51.22 60.40
C LEU A 749 21.19 51.47 61.83
N THR A 750 22.07 50.61 62.36
CA THR A 750 22.63 50.75 63.70
C THR A 750 23.97 51.47 63.61
N PHE A 751 24.08 52.65 64.23
CA PHE A 751 25.32 53.42 64.31
C PHE A 751 25.97 53.22 65.68
N GLU A 752 27.18 52.65 65.73
CA GLU A 752 27.97 52.48 66.97
C GLU A 752 29.06 53.54 67.06
N PHE A 753 29.09 54.30 68.16
CA PHE A 753 30.08 55.37 68.42
C PHE A 753 31.31 54.86 69.17
N THR A 754 32.41 55.62 69.14
CA THR A 754 33.68 55.28 69.81
C THR A 754 33.58 55.13 71.35
N ASP A 755 32.51 55.63 71.96
CA ASP A 755 32.21 55.52 73.40
C ASP A 755 31.30 54.33 73.75
N ASN A 756 31.12 53.39 72.82
CA ASN A 756 30.27 52.20 72.97
C ASN A 756 28.76 52.50 73.09
N THR A 757 28.31 53.72 72.73
CA THR A 757 26.89 54.01 72.56
C THR A 757 26.41 53.64 71.15
N SER A 758 25.18 53.14 71.00
CA SER A 758 24.59 52.79 69.71
C SER A 758 23.22 53.42 69.49
N VAL A 759 22.87 53.69 68.23
CA VAL A 759 21.55 54.21 67.84
C VAL A 759 21.03 53.44 66.63
N ASP A 760 19.82 52.91 66.75
CA ASP A 760 19.11 52.21 65.67
C ASP A 760 18.15 53.15 64.95
N VAL A 761 18.34 53.28 63.63
CA VAL A 761 17.51 54.12 62.78
C VAL A 761 16.83 53.25 61.71
N PRO A 762 15.50 53.05 61.78
CA PRO A 762 14.77 52.34 60.72
C PRO A 762 14.59 53.26 59.51
N VAL A 763 15.06 52.85 58.34
CA VAL A 763 14.96 53.59 57.09
C VAL A 763 14.19 52.80 56.04
N GLU A 764 13.24 53.44 55.36
CA GLU A 764 12.43 52.80 54.32
C GLU A 764 12.88 53.23 52.92
N ALA A 765 12.88 52.28 51.97
CA ALA A 765 13.22 52.53 50.57
C ALA A 765 12.06 53.23 49.81
N LYS A 766 11.67 54.42 50.26
CA LYS A 766 10.63 55.26 49.62
C LYS A 766 11.20 56.13 48.50
N ASP A 767 12.33 56.76 48.79
CA ASP A 767 13.02 57.67 47.89
C ASP A 767 14.44 57.18 47.58
N SER A 768 15.00 57.62 46.47
CA SER A 768 16.36 57.26 46.05
C SER A 768 17.45 57.74 47.03
N ALA A 769 17.14 58.70 47.89
CA ALA A 769 18.03 59.26 48.89
C ALA A 769 17.31 59.58 50.22
N VAL A 770 17.91 59.15 51.33
CA VAL A 770 17.44 59.46 52.69
C VAL A 770 18.56 60.13 53.47
N VAL A 771 18.29 61.26 54.13
CA VAL A 771 19.24 61.95 55.00
C VAL A 771 18.96 61.57 56.45
N VAL A 772 19.95 60.97 57.11
CA VAL A 772 19.92 60.62 58.53
C VAL A 772 20.66 61.71 59.30
N ASN A 773 19.91 62.58 59.98
CA ASN A 773 20.47 63.63 60.83
C ASN A 773 20.68 63.09 62.26
N ILE A 774 21.92 63.05 62.73
CA ILE A 774 22.29 62.54 64.06
C ILE A 774 22.61 63.74 64.97
N ASN A 775 21.85 63.89 66.05
CA ASN A 775 22.05 64.94 67.06
C ASN A 775 22.48 64.33 68.40
N CYS A 776 23.63 64.77 68.93
CA CYS A 776 24.27 64.23 70.14
C CYS A 776 24.29 65.28 71.28
N ARG A 777 23.13 65.83 71.64
CA ARG A 777 23.02 66.80 72.74
C ARG A 777 23.00 66.16 74.11
#